data_AF-A0A8H7NXX1-F1
#
_entry.id   AF-A0A8H7NXX1-F1
#
_cell.length_a   1.000
_cell.length_b   1.000
_cell.length_c   1.000
_cell.angle_alpha   90.00
_cell.angle_beta   90.00
_cell.angle_gamma   90.00
#
_symmetry.space_group_name_H-M   'P 1'
#
loop_
_entity.id
_entity.type
_entity.pdbx_description
1 polymer ?
#
loop_
_entity_poly.entity_id
_entity_poly.type
_entity_poly.pdbx_seq_one_letter_code
_entity_poly.pdbx_strand_id
1 'polypeptide(L)'
;MNFDKICDFLLADTSDRLHWVRDLTLAGDIFGSETSLYQYDLKDGDNIKFEWVPVFLEILQLANNLRRLSLSGTEVLLKMEPAIGDAFVALPELTSLELNHAGSHTIRMLARLQSTVRHLIVHHDTASDTGRTFYEYLTHGVTFPGVETIEFGDLDSEPYPLTTKLYLDRQWPNVRHLTLSQGCFISLSTCTRLFPGIRSLHLKSAPGYDPHGVLLWPNLDLVRVQGRLTVISFPVHYLKLRDDSGEWYKSPCILKVIQAPSPVVLSIRARAPLNDLSFWIALLQCAPRLRCLDIIMIYDYTVKDRLCKWIEDISDVFASSRLLCIRIRIHDWFCELSDIHFLLPSLEHFARVVHPLQYLAFGLGNLDYLSKARLGRFRGKTWWWRVSICEERRSIEAILRESGKHILAAIRSADFGDGKNLDGMNFVRPSERRCLTDRSGGDGCIMVSAAGAPSASPRAGLLLLVPSHLSLLRPNSVDSSSCLLRPPFRGSKKWNARTDAVRQAYLHAYAGYKKFAGTSDELLPLSDGSVNNFNGWGVTLIDGLDTMWIMGLHEEFYEAIPIVANMTFAQDTKSYAPFFETVIRYLGGLLSAYALSGEPILLTRADDLGRMLLPALNTTSGLPMYAVNTVTGETREGWTHGTVLWAEALSCQLEYKYLAHLTGRREYFEDVERIMDIMRDAQVTDGMFPTRWNLSKGTPMNSHFSVGAFADSAHEYLLKQWLLTSKSEPKARDLYLRAATSIIESLLYITPNRNLLYVTDTTGGSPSHTFEHLSCFLPGLLALGAHTLGLPPHEREVHAWAARGLAYTCWITYADQASGLGPDEVRMEAIRKSEENPHGGLWVDHLDRWILAGRQGGVPPGLVEVPMQPRGHRDYSSRKAGYYLRPEAVESFYIMWRTTGDEVWRERGWAVFQAIEREAKTDSGYASLLSVDESPASLKNEMPRARGVFSFFMAET
;
A
#
# COMPACT_ATOMS: atom_id res chain seq x y z
N MET A 1 29.79 18.34 -7.74
CA MET A 1 29.43 19.27 -6.66
C MET A 1 28.04 18.94 -6.10
N ASN A 2 28.00 18.24 -4.95
CA ASN A 2 26.91 18.15 -3.95
C ASN A 2 27.10 16.98 -2.98
N PHE A 3 28.07 16.08 -3.21
CA PHE A 3 28.35 14.95 -2.34
C PHE A 3 28.75 15.39 -0.93
N ASP A 4 29.64 16.37 -0.80
CA ASP A 4 30.05 16.92 0.51
C ASP A 4 28.87 17.45 1.30
N LYS A 5 27.93 18.17 0.68
CA LYS A 5 26.73 18.67 1.37
C LYS A 5 25.79 17.55 1.84
N ILE A 6 25.74 16.43 1.12
CA ILE A 6 24.96 15.26 1.52
C ILE A 6 25.66 14.56 2.69
N CYS A 7 26.99 14.43 2.62
CA CYS A 7 27.77 13.83 3.68
C CYS A 7 27.78 14.69 4.95
N ASP A 8 27.95 16.01 4.83
CA ASP A 8 27.81 16.98 5.90
C ASP A 8 26.39 16.92 6.50
N PHE A 9 25.36 16.80 5.67
CA PHE A 9 23.99 16.60 6.13
C PHE A 9 23.82 15.28 6.91
N LEU A 10 24.42 14.18 6.45
CA LEU A 10 24.34 12.89 7.15
C LEU A 10 25.12 12.90 8.47
N LEU A 11 26.27 13.58 8.52
CA LEU A 11 27.11 13.65 9.72
C LEU A 11 26.66 14.70 10.73
N ALA A 12 25.96 15.76 10.30
CA ALA A 12 25.43 16.81 11.18
C ALA A 12 24.47 16.28 12.26
N ASP A 13 23.91 15.09 12.07
CA ASP A 13 23.07 14.42 13.05
C ASP A 13 23.21 12.90 12.95
N THR A 14 24.40 12.44 13.33
CA THR A 14 24.84 11.06 13.15
C THR A 14 24.04 10.06 14.00
N SER A 15 23.67 10.47 15.21
CA SER A 15 22.86 9.68 16.14
C SER A 15 21.46 9.41 15.61
N ASP A 16 20.88 10.35 14.87
CA ASP A 16 19.53 10.20 14.31
C ASP A 16 19.55 9.66 12.89
N ARG A 17 20.51 10.03 12.02
CA ARG A 17 20.40 9.72 10.58
C ARG A 17 21.06 8.42 10.17
N LEU A 18 22.31 8.19 10.59
CA LEU A 18 23.09 7.07 10.06
C LEU A 18 22.67 5.70 10.62
N HIS A 19 22.10 5.66 11.83
CA HIS A 19 21.62 4.41 12.40
C HIS A 19 20.34 3.87 11.72
N TRP A 20 19.56 4.69 11.01
CA TRP A 20 18.41 4.24 10.22
C TRP A 20 18.78 3.78 8.80
N VAL A 21 19.98 4.09 8.31
CA VAL A 21 20.37 3.76 6.93
C VAL A 21 20.48 2.25 6.78
N ARG A 22 19.56 1.66 6.01
CA ARG A 22 19.54 0.23 5.69
C ARG A 22 20.06 -0.06 4.28
N ASP A 23 19.84 0.85 3.34
CA ASP A 23 20.24 0.70 1.95
C ASP A 23 21.01 1.93 1.50
N LEU A 24 22.23 1.76 0.98
CA LEU A 24 23.06 2.81 0.41
C LEU A 24 23.44 2.47 -1.02
N THR A 25 23.26 3.41 -1.96
CA THR A 25 23.61 3.22 -3.38
C THR A 25 24.38 4.43 -3.89
N LEU A 26 25.57 4.18 -4.43
CA LEU A 26 26.42 5.17 -5.07
C LEU A 26 26.52 4.86 -6.57
N ALA A 27 25.76 5.60 -7.38
CA ALA A 27 25.74 5.45 -8.83
C ALA A 27 26.92 6.18 -9.50
N GLY A 28 27.39 5.64 -10.64
CA GLY A 28 28.64 6.03 -11.31
C GLY A 28 28.79 7.50 -11.74
N ASP A 29 27.70 8.28 -11.77
CA ASP A 29 27.74 9.68 -12.18
C ASP A 29 28.35 10.61 -11.10
N ILE A 30 28.53 10.13 -9.86
CA ILE A 30 29.11 10.92 -8.76
C ILE A 30 30.61 11.17 -9.01
N PHE A 31 31.29 10.27 -9.71
CA PHE A 31 32.74 10.29 -9.89
C PHE A 31 33.19 10.76 -11.29
N GLY A 32 32.28 11.32 -12.10
CA GLY A 32 32.53 11.79 -13.46
C GLY A 32 32.44 10.65 -14.49
N SER A 33 32.18 11.00 -15.76
CA SER A 33 32.10 10.01 -16.85
C SER A 33 33.36 9.15 -16.87
N GLU A 34 33.21 7.84 -17.14
CA GLU A 34 34.29 6.84 -17.12
C GLU A 34 35.57 7.31 -17.84
N THR A 35 35.45 8.13 -18.89
CA THR A 35 36.57 8.75 -19.61
C THR A 35 37.42 9.74 -18.82
N SER A 36 36.87 10.35 -17.76
CA SER A 36 37.56 11.37 -16.93
C SER A 36 38.38 10.76 -15.81
N LEU A 37 37.99 9.62 -15.23
CA LEU A 37 38.76 8.92 -14.19
C LEU A 37 39.99 8.20 -14.78
N TYR A 38 39.86 7.60 -15.96
CA TYR A 38 40.98 6.95 -16.66
C TYR A 38 41.91 7.97 -17.39
N GLN A 39 41.46 9.20 -17.66
CA GLN A 39 42.32 10.26 -18.20
C GLN A 39 43.27 10.87 -17.15
N TYR A 40 43.04 10.67 -15.86
CA TYR A 40 44.06 10.89 -14.83
C TYR A 40 45.05 9.72 -14.79
N ASP A 41 45.64 9.46 -15.95
CA ASP A 41 46.87 8.70 -16.08
C ASP A 41 47.96 9.50 -15.35
N LEU A 42 48.19 9.14 -14.08
CA LEU A 42 49.46 8.90 -13.35
C LEU A 42 50.75 9.54 -13.89
N LYS A 43 50.69 10.69 -14.56
CA LYS A 43 51.84 11.32 -15.22
C LYS A 43 52.63 12.24 -14.33
N ASP A 44 52.08 12.65 -13.20
CA ASP A 44 52.82 13.36 -12.16
C ASP A 44 52.39 12.79 -10.82
N GLY A 45 53.37 12.40 -9.99
CA GLY A 45 53.18 11.74 -8.69
C GLY A 45 52.53 12.59 -7.61
N ASP A 46 51.50 13.35 -7.96
CA ASP A 46 50.70 14.15 -7.05
C ASP A 46 49.52 13.31 -6.52
N ASN A 47 49.51 13.10 -5.21
CA ASN A 47 48.41 12.51 -4.47
C ASN A 47 47.12 13.30 -4.74
N ILE A 48 46.23 12.77 -5.58
CA ILE A 48 44.86 13.28 -5.74
C ILE A 48 44.14 13.03 -4.42
N LYS A 49 44.06 14.04 -3.55
CA LYS A 49 43.27 13.98 -2.32
C LYS A 49 41.82 14.31 -2.64
N PHE A 50 40.97 13.31 -2.51
CA PHE A 50 39.52 13.49 -2.57
C PHE A 50 39.02 14.05 -1.23
N GLU A 51 38.65 15.33 -1.19
CA GLU A 51 38.22 16.01 0.06
C GLU A 51 37.03 15.33 0.75
N TRP A 52 36.23 14.56 0.01
CA TRP A 52 35.06 13.85 0.53
C TRP A 52 35.38 12.51 1.22
N VAL A 53 36.56 11.94 1.01
CA VAL A 53 36.90 10.58 1.49
C VAL A 53 36.86 10.46 3.01
N PRO A 54 37.41 11.40 3.80
CA PRO A 54 37.31 11.35 5.27
C PRO A 54 35.86 11.31 5.75
N VAL A 55 35.00 12.12 5.12
CA VAL A 55 33.59 12.27 5.46
C VAL A 55 32.81 10.99 5.13
N PHE A 56 33.15 10.36 4.00
CA PHE A 56 32.55 9.08 3.60
C PHE A 56 33.00 7.91 4.49
N LEU A 57 34.25 7.88 4.92
CA LEU A 57 34.75 6.89 5.87
C LEU A 57 34.02 6.99 7.21
N GLU A 58 33.80 8.20 7.70
CA GLU A 58 33.05 8.45 8.93
C GLU A 58 31.60 7.94 8.81
N ILE A 59 30.96 8.16 7.67
CA ILE A 59 29.62 7.61 7.40
C ILE A 59 29.60 6.09 7.49
N LEU A 60 30.55 5.40 6.87
CA LEU A 60 30.61 3.94 6.87
C LEU A 60 30.90 3.36 8.26
N GLN A 61 31.75 4.03 9.04
CA GLN A 61 32.06 3.61 10.41
C GLN A 61 30.86 3.75 11.35
N LEU A 62 29.95 4.68 11.06
CA LEU A 62 28.78 4.95 11.89
C LEU A 62 27.51 4.24 11.40
N ALA A 63 27.52 3.72 10.16
CA ALA A 63 26.40 3.01 9.54
C ALA A 63 26.28 1.53 9.98
N ASN A 64 26.25 1.28 11.29
CA ASN A 64 26.21 -0.06 11.90
C ASN A 64 25.00 -0.91 11.48
N ASN A 65 23.94 -0.27 10.98
CA ASN A 65 22.67 -0.89 10.63
C ASN A 65 22.52 -1.17 9.12
N LEU A 66 23.54 -0.85 8.32
CA LEU A 66 23.50 -0.97 6.87
C LEU A 66 23.38 -2.43 6.43
N ARG A 67 22.36 -2.72 5.62
CA ARG A 67 22.02 -4.08 5.14
C ARG A 67 22.28 -4.27 3.66
N ARG A 68 22.09 -3.23 2.83
CA ARG A 68 22.41 -3.23 1.40
C ARG A 68 23.37 -2.12 1.04
N LEU A 69 24.38 -2.46 0.25
CA LEU A 69 25.30 -1.51 -0.33
C LEU A 69 25.43 -1.77 -1.84
N SER A 70 25.32 -0.72 -2.65
CA SER A 70 25.50 -0.77 -4.10
C SER A 70 26.49 0.31 -4.53
N LEU A 71 27.52 -0.08 -5.29
CA LEU A 71 28.64 0.79 -5.66
C LEU A 71 28.98 0.64 -7.14
N SER A 72 29.30 1.76 -7.78
CA SER A 72 29.88 1.80 -9.12
C SER A 72 31.29 2.36 -9.09
N GLY A 73 32.19 1.86 -9.94
CA GLY A 73 33.60 2.28 -9.95
C GLY A 73 34.41 1.68 -8.80
N THR A 74 33.99 0.52 -8.28
CA THR A 74 34.48 -0.05 -7.02
C THR A 74 36.00 -0.28 -7.04
N GLU A 75 36.55 -0.80 -8.14
CA GLU A 75 37.97 -1.12 -8.22
C GLU A 75 38.86 0.13 -8.15
N VAL A 76 38.51 1.16 -8.92
CA VAL A 76 39.25 2.44 -8.93
C VAL A 76 39.18 3.09 -7.56
N LEU A 77 38.01 3.08 -6.94
CA LEU A 77 37.79 3.65 -5.60
C LEU A 77 38.69 2.97 -4.55
N LEU A 78 38.71 1.63 -4.52
CA LEU A 78 39.51 0.88 -3.56
C LEU A 78 41.01 0.95 -3.83
N LYS A 79 41.43 1.15 -5.09
CA LYS A 79 42.82 1.35 -5.48
C LYS A 79 43.34 2.71 -5.00
N MET A 80 42.54 3.77 -5.16
CA MET A 80 42.91 5.13 -4.76
C MET A 80 42.86 5.30 -3.24
N GLU A 81 41.85 4.74 -2.56
CA GLU A 81 41.63 4.94 -1.12
C GLU A 81 41.33 3.60 -0.39
N PRO A 82 42.38 2.85 0.00
CA PRO A 82 42.24 1.55 0.63
C PRO A 82 41.44 1.54 1.93
N ALA A 83 41.43 2.66 2.67
CA ALA A 83 40.69 2.82 3.92
C ALA A 83 39.18 2.60 3.74
N ILE A 84 38.64 2.92 2.55
CA ILE A 84 37.22 2.70 2.25
C ILE A 84 36.89 1.21 2.22
N GLY A 85 37.82 0.40 1.70
CA GLY A 85 37.69 -1.06 1.72
C GLY A 85 37.71 -1.63 3.13
N ASP A 86 38.56 -1.10 4.01
CA ASP A 86 38.61 -1.52 5.41
C ASP A 86 37.33 -1.13 6.16
N ALA A 87 36.73 0.03 5.86
CA ALA A 87 35.45 0.44 6.42
C ALA A 87 34.31 -0.48 5.96
N PHE A 88 34.26 -0.88 4.68
CA PHE A 88 33.27 -1.85 4.21
C PHE A 88 33.42 -3.22 4.89
N VAL A 89 34.65 -3.66 5.10
CA VAL A 89 34.97 -4.91 5.80
C VAL A 89 34.40 -4.94 7.22
N ALA A 90 34.39 -3.79 7.90
CA ALA A 90 33.96 -3.63 9.27
C ALA A 90 32.44 -3.48 9.45
N LEU A 91 31.65 -3.40 8.38
CA LEU A 91 30.20 -3.28 8.49
C LEU A 91 29.59 -4.59 9.05
N PRO A 92 28.86 -4.55 10.18
CA PRO A 92 28.47 -5.77 10.88
C PRO A 92 27.25 -6.48 10.29
N GLU A 93 26.28 -5.73 9.73
CA GLU A 93 24.93 -6.23 9.38
C GLU A 93 24.67 -6.34 7.87
N LEU A 94 25.72 -6.30 7.05
CA LEU A 94 25.57 -6.28 5.59
C LEU A 94 25.09 -7.64 5.05
N THR A 95 23.96 -7.63 4.34
CA THR A 95 23.32 -8.85 3.79
C THR A 95 23.24 -8.87 2.26
N SER A 96 23.34 -7.70 1.61
CA SER A 96 23.24 -7.55 0.16
C SER A 96 24.32 -6.59 -0.36
N LEU A 97 25.03 -6.98 -1.40
CA LEU A 97 26.13 -6.21 -1.95
C LEU A 97 26.09 -6.22 -3.48
N GLU A 98 26.14 -5.04 -4.10
CA GLU A 98 26.22 -4.84 -5.55
C GLU A 98 27.45 -4.02 -5.89
N LEU A 99 28.34 -4.56 -6.72
CA LEU A 99 29.63 -3.98 -7.03
C LEU A 99 29.82 -3.96 -8.54
N ASN A 100 29.69 -2.76 -9.12
CA ASN A 100 29.94 -2.51 -10.54
C ASN A 100 31.38 -2.01 -10.73
N HIS A 101 31.96 -2.35 -11.89
CA HIS A 101 33.38 -2.14 -12.21
C HIS A 101 34.31 -2.74 -11.13
N ALA A 102 34.08 -4.01 -10.79
CA ALA A 102 34.84 -4.74 -9.78
C ALA A 102 36.13 -5.38 -10.34
N GLY A 103 37.18 -5.44 -9.52
CA GLY A 103 38.47 -6.05 -9.87
C GLY A 103 39.21 -6.66 -8.67
N SER A 104 40.55 -6.69 -8.74
CA SER A 104 41.41 -7.38 -7.77
C SER A 104 41.36 -6.83 -6.33
N HIS A 105 41.20 -5.52 -6.15
CA HIS A 105 41.09 -4.88 -4.84
C HIS A 105 39.70 -5.14 -4.25
N THR A 106 38.68 -5.11 -5.11
CA THR A 106 37.30 -5.46 -4.75
C THR A 106 37.22 -6.87 -4.16
N ILE A 107 37.88 -7.83 -4.79
CA ILE A 107 37.86 -9.23 -4.34
C ILE A 107 38.62 -9.42 -3.03
N ARG A 108 39.76 -8.75 -2.86
CA ARG A 108 40.52 -8.76 -1.60
C ARG A 108 39.73 -8.16 -0.44
N MET A 109 38.93 -7.12 -0.71
CA MET A 109 38.01 -6.53 0.26
C MET A 109 36.89 -7.52 0.62
N LEU A 110 36.22 -8.10 -0.39
CA LEU A 110 35.17 -9.10 -0.18
C LEU A 110 35.67 -10.21 0.74
N ALA A 111 36.86 -10.77 0.46
CA ALA A 111 37.46 -11.88 1.22
C ALA A 111 37.66 -11.61 2.72
N ARG A 112 37.65 -10.35 3.13
CA ARG A 112 37.88 -9.90 4.51
C ARG A 112 36.60 -9.51 5.24
N LEU A 113 35.45 -9.44 4.56
CA LEU A 113 34.16 -9.03 5.14
C LEU A 113 33.83 -9.79 6.42
N GLN A 114 33.44 -9.07 7.46
CA GLN A 114 32.99 -9.66 8.72
C GLN A 114 31.50 -10.05 8.69
N SER A 115 30.69 -9.33 7.91
CA SER A 115 29.27 -9.60 7.72
C SER A 115 28.97 -10.84 6.89
N THR A 116 27.81 -11.46 7.10
CA THR A 116 27.33 -12.59 6.29
C THR A 116 26.47 -12.11 5.12
N VAL A 117 27.11 -11.80 3.98
CA VAL A 117 26.40 -11.43 2.75
C VAL A 117 25.65 -12.63 2.17
N ARG A 118 24.35 -12.46 1.91
CA ARG A 118 23.48 -13.48 1.29
C ARG A 118 23.21 -13.23 -0.19
N HIS A 119 23.21 -11.96 -0.61
CA HIS A 119 22.98 -11.56 -2.00
C HIS A 119 24.18 -10.79 -2.54
N LEU A 120 24.80 -11.29 -3.59
CA LEU A 120 26.00 -10.70 -4.18
C LEU A 120 25.81 -10.45 -5.68
N ILE A 121 25.97 -9.21 -6.12
CA ILE A 121 25.95 -8.81 -7.53
C ILE A 121 27.31 -8.23 -7.85
N VAL A 122 28.00 -8.76 -8.86
CA VAL A 122 29.32 -8.27 -9.26
C VAL A 122 29.38 -8.14 -10.77
N HIS A 123 29.59 -6.93 -11.26
CA HIS A 123 29.85 -6.66 -12.67
C HIS A 123 31.31 -6.21 -12.84
N HIS A 124 32.06 -6.91 -13.68
CA HIS A 124 33.48 -6.70 -13.94
C HIS A 124 33.70 -5.66 -15.05
N ASP A 125 34.87 -5.01 -15.05
CA ASP A 125 35.35 -4.08 -16.09
C ASP A 125 36.66 -4.64 -16.68
N THR A 126 36.78 -4.70 -18.01
CA THR A 126 37.90 -5.34 -18.72
C THR A 126 39.26 -4.66 -18.51
N ALA A 127 39.29 -3.45 -17.95
CA ALA A 127 40.49 -2.61 -17.80
C ALA A 127 41.32 -2.83 -16.51
N SER A 128 41.39 -4.04 -15.94
CA SER A 128 42.17 -4.25 -14.70
C SER A 128 43.66 -4.59 -14.94
N ASP A 129 44.56 -3.78 -14.36
CA ASP A 129 46.04 -3.85 -14.44
C ASP A 129 46.69 -5.18 -14.00
N THR A 130 45.90 -6.13 -13.45
CA THR A 130 46.45 -7.35 -12.81
C THR A 130 46.40 -8.59 -13.70
N GLY A 131 45.74 -8.53 -14.86
CA GLY A 131 45.60 -9.65 -15.78
C GLY A 131 44.77 -10.83 -15.27
N ARG A 132 44.11 -10.70 -14.09
CA ARG A 132 43.23 -11.72 -13.50
C ARG A 132 41.79 -11.23 -13.39
N THR A 133 40.84 -11.96 -13.96
CA THR A 133 39.42 -11.58 -13.92
C THR A 133 38.75 -12.00 -12.61
N PHE A 134 37.59 -11.41 -12.29
CA PHE A 134 36.75 -11.88 -11.17
C PHE A 134 36.43 -13.39 -11.30
N TYR A 135 36.31 -13.91 -12.53
CA TYR A 135 36.11 -15.32 -12.80
C TYR A 135 37.29 -16.19 -12.33
N GLU A 136 38.53 -15.72 -12.50
CA GLU A 136 39.69 -16.45 -12.00
C GLU A 136 39.64 -16.59 -10.48
N TYR A 137 39.22 -15.57 -9.73
CA TYR A 137 39.06 -15.66 -8.27
C TYR A 137 37.95 -16.60 -7.81
N LEU A 138 36.85 -16.69 -8.56
CA LEU A 138 35.82 -17.71 -8.30
C LEU A 138 36.38 -19.12 -8.40
N THR A 139 37.32 -19.33 -9.32
CA THR A 139 37.95 -20.64 -9.56
C THR A 139 39.14 -20.90 -8.62
N HIS A 140 40.02 -19.93 -8.40
CA HIS A 140 41.26 -20.04 -7.63
C HIS A 140 41.17 -19.65 -6.14
N GLY A 141 40.03 -19.10 -5.66
CA GLY A 141 40.02 -18.23 -4.48
C GLY A 141 38.87 -18.39 -3.48
N VAL A 142 38.60 -17.30 -2.76
CA VAL A 142 37.84 -17.25 -1.50
C VAL A 142 36.35 -17.55 -1.71
N THR A 143 35.83 -18.47 -0.91
CA THR A 143 34.40 -18.81 -0.84
C THR A 143 33.70 -17.99 0.23
N PHE A 144 32.48 -17.53 -0.07
CA PHE A 144 31.64 -16.81 0.90
C PHE A 144 30.49 -17.72 1.34
N PRO A 145 30.59 -18.39 2.51
CA PRO A 145 29.65 -19.43 2.90
C PRO A 145 28.22 -18.92 3.11
N GLY A 146 28.02 -17.62 3.35
CA GLY A 146 26.70 -17.02 3.53
C GLY A 146 25.89 -16.77 2.26
N VAL A 147 26.51 -16.84 1.07
CA VAL A 147 25.87 -16.37 -0.16
C VAL A 147 24.87 -17.41 -0.68
N GLU A 148 23.62 -16.96 -0.85
CA GLU A 148 22.49 -17.75 -1.35
C GLU A 148 22.11 -17.34 -2.79
N THR A 149 22.36 -16.08 -3.17
CA THR A 149 22.06 -15.52 -4.49
C THR A 149 23.27 -14.80 -5.06
N ILE A 150 23.56 -15.07 -6.33
CA ILE A 150 24.69 -14.44 -7.01
C ILE A 150 24.35 -13.99 -8.44
N GLU A 151 24.84 -12.82 -8.84
CA GLU A 151 24.77 -12.30 -10.21
C GLU A 151 26.15 -11.88 -10.71
N PHE A 152 26.52 -12.28 -11.93
CA PHE A 152 27.77 -11.91 -12.59
C PHE A 152 27.55 -11.35 -13.98
N GLY A 153 28.28 -10.31 -14.37
CA GLY A 153 28.30 -9.76 -15.74
C GLY A 153 29.64 -9.12 -16.07
N ASP A 154 29.89 -8.90 -17.35
CA ASP A 154 30.95 -8.03 -17.84
C ASP A 154 30.29 -6.80 -18.49
N LEU A 155 30.80 -5.62 -18.18
CA LEU A 155 30.23 -4.35 -18.65
C LEU A 155 30.68 -4.04 -20.09
N ASP A 156 31.81 -4.61 -20.53
CA ASP A 156 32.33 -4.45 -21.89
C ASP A 156 32.06 -5.67 -22.77
N SER A 157 31.81 -5.42 -24.06
CA SER A 157 31.38 -6.44 -25.03
C SER A 157 32.53 -7.20 -25.71
N GLU A 158 33.79 -6.93 -25.38
CA GLU A 158 34.95 -7.55 -26.03
C GLU A 158 35.18 -8.98 -25.49
N PRO A 159 35.19 -10.01 -26.35
CA PRO A 159 35.39 -11.39 -25.92
C PRO A 159 36.85 -11.60 -25.46
N TYR A 160 37.07 -11.63 -24.14
CA TYR A 160 38.37 -11.99 -23.59
C TYR A 160 38.69 -13.47 -23.86
N PRO A 161 39.93 -13.82 -24.23
CA PRO A 161 40.30 -15.22 -24.49
C PRO A 161 40.10 -16.05 -23.21
N LEU A 162 39.33 -17.13 -23.35
CA LEU A 162 39.12 -18.16 -22.33
C LEU A 162 40.46 -18.56 -21.72
N THR A 163 40.67 -18.19 -20.46
CA THR A 163 41.79 -18.69 -19.66
C THR A 163 41.67 -20.21 -19.60
N THR A 164 42.56 -20.90 -20.31
CA THR A 164 42.56 -22.37 -20.53
C THR A 164 42.91 -23.17 -19.27
N LYS A 165 43.13 -22.52 -18.13
CA LYS A 165 43.39 -23.15 -16.84
C LYS A 165 42.45 -22.60 -15.77
N LEU A 166 41.21 -23.10 -15.73
CA LEU A 166 40.32 -22.92 -14.59
C LEU A 166 40.69 -23.98 -13.54
N TYR A 167 41.21 -23.57 -12.40
CA TYR A 167 41.47 -24.45 -11.26
C TYR A 167 40.20 -24.49 -10.41
N LEU A 168 39.64 -25.65 -10.10
CA LEU A 168 38.32 -25.76 -9.46
C LEU A 168 38.47 -26.29 -8.03
N ASP A 169 39.24 -25.56 -7.23
CA ASP A 169 39.65 -26.05 -5.92
C ASP A 169 38.57 -25.86 -4.85
N ARG A 170 37.53 -25.03 -5.11
CA ARG A 170 36.46 -24.72 -4.15
C ARG A 170 35.07 -24.59 -4.77
N GLN A 171 34.05 -24.90 -3.97
CA GLN A 171 32.63 -24.85 -4.34
C GLN A 171 31.85 -23.90 -3.42
N TRP A 172 30.70 -23.45 -3.92
CA TRP A 172 29.75 -22.57 -3.26
C TRP A 172 28.41 -23.31 -3.09
N PRO A 173 28.32 -24.26 -2.14
CA PRO A 173 27.19 -25.19 -2.04
C PRO A 173 25.88 -24.54 -1.59
N ASN A 174 25.94 -23.36 -0.96
CA ASN A 174 24.77 -22.67 -0.41
C ASN A 174 24.05 -21.79 -1.43
N VAL A 175 24.67 -21.50 -2.58
CA VAL A 175 24.05 -20.69 -3.63
C VAL A 175 22.91 -21.49 -4.28
N ARG A 176 21.71 -20.91 -4.25
CA ARG A 176 20.49 -21.46 -4.85
C ARG A 176 20.05 -20.69 -6.09
N HIS A 177 20.45 -19.42 -6.22
CA HIS A 177 20.04 -18.54 -7.31
C HIS A 177 21.27 -17.96 -8.02
N LEU A 178 21.41 -18.22 -9.32
CA LEU A 178 22.51 -17.73 -10.16
C LEU A 178 21.97 -16.92 -11.34
N THR A 179 22.50 -15.71 -11.54
CA THR A 179 22.24 -14.89 -12.72
C THR A 179 23.54 -14.65 -13.50
N LEU A 180 23.52 -14.94 -14.79
CA LEU A 180 24.58 -14.62 -15.74
C LEU A 180 24.08 -13.46 -16.63
N SER A 181 24.59 -12.27 -16.35
CA SER A 181 24.34 -11.01 -17.05
C SER A 181 25.19 -10.90 -18.33
N GLN A 182 24.98 -9.82 -19.11
CA GLN A 182 25.68 -9.59 -20.37
C GLN A 182 27.21 -9.63 -20.20
N GLY A 183 27.93 -10.02 -21.25
CA GLY A 183 29.40 -10.12 -21.26
C GLY A 183 30.00 -11.26 -20.43
N CYS A 184 29.18 -12.07 -19.73
CA CYS A 184 29.67 -13.18 -18.92
C CYS A 184 30.05 -14.41 -19.77
N PHE A 185 31.35 -14.69 -19.92
CA PHE A 185 31.89 -15.79 -20.76
C PHE A 185 32.25 -17.08 -19.99
N ILE A 186 31.78 -17.26 -18.74
CA ILE A 186 31.98 -18.52 -18.01
C ILE A 186 31.12 -19.65 -18.62
N SER A 187 31.69 -20.85 -18.76
CA SER A 187 30.94 -22.01 -19.26
C SER A 187 29.96 -22.54 -18.22
N LEU A 188 28.82 -23.08 -18.65
CA LEU A 188 27.86 -23.70 -17.74
C LEU A 188 28.45 -24.92 -17.02
N SER A 189 29.33 -25.69 -17.67
CA SER A 189 30.09 -26.78 -17.03
C SER A 189 30.97 -26.33 -15.87
N THR A 190 31.47 -25.10 -15.93
CA THR A 190 32.24 -24.50 -14.82
C THR A 190 31.30 -24.03 -13.72
N CYS A 191 30.18 -23.38 -14.07
CA CYS A 191 29.16 -22.99 -13.10
C CYS A 191 28.58 -24.16 -12.32
N THR A 192 28.37 -25.32 -12.95
CA THR A 192 27.81 -26.50 -12.27
C THR A 192 28.77 -27.08 -11.23
N ARG A 193 30.08 -27.02 -11.50
CA ARG A 193 31.12 -27.41 -10.54
C ARG A 193 31.27 -26.40 -9.41
N LEU A 194 31.18 -25.10 -9.71
CA LEU A 194 31.29 -24.03 -8.70
C LEU A 194 30.05 -23.97 -7.80
N PHE A 195 28.85 -24.12 -8.36
CA PHE A 195 27.58 -23.94 -7.65
C PHE A 195 26.75 -25.22 -7.72
N PRO A 196 27.13 -26.31 -7.03
CA PRO A 196 26.43 -27.59 -7.16
C PRO A 196 24.96 -27.56 -6.71
N GLY A 197 24.57 -26.57 -5.89
CA GLY A 197 23.27 -26.47 -5.25
C GLY A 197 22.19 -25.63 -5.95
N ILE A 198 22.40 -25.20 -7.20
CA ILE A 198 21.48 -24.26 -7.89
C ILE A 198 20.08 -24.86 -8.07
N ARG A 199 19.08 -24.03 -7.73
CA ARG A 199 17.65 -24.28 -7.97
C ARG A 199 17.07 -23.30 -8.99
N SER A 200 17.64 -22.10 -9.11
CA SER A 200 17.20 -21.09 -10.07
C SER A 200 18.37 -20.49 -10.87
N LEU A 201 18.24 -20.50 -12.19
CA LEU A 201 19.22 -19.96 -13.13
C LEU A 201 18.59 -18.86 -14.01
N HIS A 202 19.27 -17.74 -14.19
CA HIS A 202 18.85 -16.67 -15.08
C HIS A 202 19.98 -16.31 -16.05
N LEU A 203 19.75 -16.48 -17.34
CA LEU A 203 20.69 -16.20 -18.43
C LEU A 203 20.21 -14.96 -19.17
N LYS A 204 20.86 -13.79 -18.98
CA LYS A 204 20.56 -12.55 -19.75
C LYS A 204 21.38 -12.45 -21.05
N SER A 205 22.42 -13.26 -21.20
CA SER A 205 23.22 -13.44 -22.43
C SER A 205 23.64 -14.91 -22.59
N ALA A 206 24.22 -15.27 -23.76
CA ALA A 206 24.74 -16.61 -23.97
C ALA A 206 26.00 -16.85 -23.12
N PRO A 207 26.13 -18.02 -22.48
CA PRO A 207 27.35 -18.40 -21.78
C PRO A 207 28.51 -18.60 -22.77
N GLY A 208 29.74 -18.59 -22.25
CA GLY A 208 30.93 -18.86 -23.06
C GLY A 208 30.98 -20.28 -23.63
N TYR A 209 31.88 -20.48 -24.60
CA TYR A 209 32.10 -21.77 -25.26
C TYR A 209 32.42 -22.87 -24.24
N ASP A 210 31.76 -24.04 -24.34
CA ASP A 210 31.92 -25.17 -23.43
C ASP A 210 32.64 -26.33 -24.13
N PRO A 211 33.97 -26.45 -24.00
CA PRO A 211 34.75 -27.49 -24.66
C PRO A 211 34.60 -28.88 -24.00
N HIS A 212 34.01 -28.99 -22.80
CA HIS A 212 34.18 -30.17 -21.94
C HIS A 212 32.94 -31.05 -21.70
N GLY A 213 31.80 -30.81 -22.37
CA GLY A 213 30.69 -31.77 -22.38
C GLY A 213 30.11 -32.13 -21.00
N VAL A 214 29.01 -31.44 -20.66
CA VAL A 214 27.90 -31.92 -19.79
C VAL A 214 28.26 -32.35 -18.35
N LEU A 215 28.17 -31.40 -17.40
CA LEU A 215 27.94 -31.66 -15.97
C LEU A 215 26.65 -30.97 -15.50
N LEU A 216 25.95 -31.62 -14.57
CA LEU A 216 24.51 -31.53 -14.30
C LEU A 216 24.13 -30.67 -13.08
N TRP A 217 22.97 -30.00 -13.13
CA TRP A 217 22.20 -29.65 -11.93
C TRP A 217 20.96 -30.55 -11.86
N PRO A 218 20.87 -31.48 -10.90
CA PRO A 218 19.79 -32.48 -10.88
C PRO A 218 18.41 -31.90 -10.49
N ASN A 219 18.36 -30.73 -9.85
CA ASN A 219 17.15 -30.18 -9.23
C ASN A 219 16.91 -28.71 -9.62
N LEU A 220 16.91 -28.39 -10.92
CA LEU A 220 16.57 -27.04 -11.39
C LEU A 220 15.06 -26.80 -11.35
N ASP A 221 14.64 -25.95 -10.42
CA ASP A 221 13.26 -25.53 -10.23
C ASP A 221 12.86 -24.46 -11.28
N LEU A 222 13.78 -23.52 -11.61
CA LEU A 222 13.49 -22.40 -12.50
C LEU A 222 14.67 -22.02 -13.38
N VAL A 223 14.46 -21.97 -14.70
CA VAL A 223 15.39 -21.35 -15.64
C VAL A 223 14.72 -20.17 -16.35
N ARG A 224 15.37 -19.01 -16.36
CA ARG A 224 15.00 -17.84 -17.15
C ARG A 224 16.04 -17.60 -18.24
N VAL A 225 15.61 -17.44 -19.48
CA VAL A 225 16.48 -17.07 -20.61
C VAL A 225 15.98 -15.77 -21.21
N GLN A 226 16.86 -14.79 -21.34
CA GLN A 226 16.66 -13.48 -21.93
C GLN A 226 17.82 -13.20 -22.92
N GLY A 227 17.54 -12.57 -24.06
CA GLY A 227 18.58 -12.19 -25.03
C GLY A 227 18.93 -13.25 -26.09
N ARG A 228 19.98 -14.05 -25.87
CA ARG A 228 20.43 -15.08 -26.85
C ARG A 228 19.98 -16.48 -26.42
N LEU A 229 19.33 -17.20 -27.33
CA LEU A 229 18.86 -18.57 -27.09
C LEU A 229 20.02 -19.49 -26.70
N THR A 230 19.91 -20.10 -25.53
CA THR A 230 20.90 -21.03 -24.96
C THR A 230 20.21 -22.35 -24.67
N VAL A 231 20.73 -23.45 -25.25
CA VAL A 231 20.17 -24.79 -25.05
C VAL A 231 20.63 -25.32 -23.70
N ILE A 232 19.67 -25.77 -22.88
CA ILE A 232 19.92 -26.39 -21.58
C ILE A 232 19.49 -27.85 -21.69
N SER A 233 20.44 -28.76 -21.54
CA SER A 233 20.25 -30.17 -21.88
C SER A 233 19.60 -31.02 -20.78
N PHE A 234 18.93 -30.42 -19.80
CA PHE A 234 18.44 -31.14 -18.61
C PHE A 234 17.03 -30.73 -18.19
N PRO A 235 16.27 -31.64 -17.57
CA PRO A 235 14.96 -31.38 -16.99
C PRO A 235 14.90 -30.09 -16.17
N VAL A 236 13.94 -29.22 -16.50
CA VAL A 236 13.63 -28.02 -15.71
C VAL A 236 12.16 -28.07 -15.32
N HIS A 237 11.81 -27.73 -14.09
CA HIS A 237 10.40 -27.63 -13.72
C HIS A 237 9.72 -26.44 -14.41
N TYR A 238 10.25 -25.23 -14.22
CA TYR A 238 9.75 -24.00 -14.83
C TYR A 238 10.78 -23.34 -15.76
N LEU A 239 10.52 -23.37 -17.07
CA LEU A 239 11.28 -22.64 -18.09
C LEU A 239 10.58 -21.34 -18.47
N LYS A 240 11.28 -20.22 -18.39
CA LYS A 240 10.78 -18.90 -18.80
C LYS A 240 11.67 -18.30 -19.88
N LEU A 241 11.10 -18.11 -21.07
CA LEU A 241 11.75 -17.58 -22.25
C LEU A 241 11.25 -16.15 -22.51
N ARG A 242 12.18 -15.19 -22.53
CA ARG A 242 11.91 -13.78 -22.78
C ARG A 242 12.64 -13.31 -24.03
N ASP A 243 11.88 -13.22 -25.11
CA ASP A 243 12.37 -12.67 -26.38
C ASP A 243 12.27 -11.14 -26.36
N ASP A 244 13.41 -10.46 -26.27
CA ASP A 244 13.48 -8.99 -26.40
C ASP A 244 13.57 -8.55 -27.87
N SER A 245 13.93 -9.45 -28.81
CA SER A 245 14.00 -9.17 -30.25
C SER A 245 12.64 -9.33 -30.96
N GLY A 246 11.78 -10.17 -30.41
CA GLY A 246 10.52 -10.59 -31.01
C GLY A 246 10.66 -11.68 -32.08
N GLU A 247 11.87 -12.13 -32.43
CA GLU A 247 12.11 -12.99 -33.60
C GLU A 247 12.43 -14.46 -33.24
N TRP A 248 12.42 -14.85 -31.96
CA TRP A 248 12.81 -16.20 -31.55
C TRP A 248 11.92 -17.29 -32.11
N TYR A 249 10.63 -17.00 -32.36
CA TYR A 249 9.70 -17.95 -32.97
C TYR A 249 10.12 -18.39 -34.39
N LYS A 250 10.84 -17.54 -35.13
CA LYS A 250 11.40 -17.87 -36.45
C LYS A 250 12.66 -18.71 -36.36
N SER A 251 13.28 -18.81 -35.19
CA SER A 251 14.53 -19.53 -34.99
C SER A 251 14.26 -21.00 -34.68
N PRO A 252 14.73 -21.96 -35.49
CA PRO A 252 14.64 -23.40 -35.16
C PRO A 252 15.30 -23.76 -33.82
N CYS A 253 16.19 -22.89 -33.31
CA CYS A 253 16.84 -23.07 -32.02
C CYS A 253 15.87 -22.97 -30.85
N ILE A 254 14.75 -22.24 -30.93
CA ILE A 254 13.83 -22.10 -29.80
C ILE A 254 13.21 -23.44 -29.41
N LEU A 255 12.87 -24.27 -30.40
CA LEU A 255 12.34 -25.61 -30.17
C LEU A 255 13.38 -26.51 -29.51
N LYS A 256 14.66 -26.39 -29.88
CA LYS A 256 15.76 -27.11 -29.21
C LYS A 256 15.92 -26.67 -27.74
N VAL A 257 15.77 -25.38 -27.46
CA VAL A 257 15.82 -24.81 -26.10
C VAL A 257 14.65 -25.28 -25.24
N ILE A 258 13.50 -25.61 -25.84
CA ILE A 258 12.33 -26.16 -25.13
C ILE A 258 12.42 -27.69 -25.00
N GLN A 259 12.88 -28.36 -26.06
CA GLN A 259 12.93 -29.82 -26.16
C GLN A 259 13.91 -30.43 -25.16
N ALA A 260 15.11 -29.88 -25.11
CA ALA A 260 16.18 -30.42 -24.28
C ALA A 260 15.84 -30.39 -22.77
N PRO A 261 15.22 -29.32 -22.21
CA PRO A 261 14.81 -29.32 -20.81
C PRO A 261 13.42 -29.90 -20.53
N SER A 262 12.58 -30.09 -21.55
CA SER A 262 11.23 -30.69 -21.44
C SER A 262 10.45 -30.20 -20.20
N PRO A 263 10.08 -28.91 -20.15
CA PRO A 263 9.59 -28.29 -18.92
C PRO A 263 8.16 -28.71 -18.55
N VAL A 264 7.86 -28.68 -17.25
CA VAL A 264 6.47 -28.85 -16.74
C VAL A 264 5.67 -27.55 -16.90
N VAL A 265 6.33 -26.42 -16.66
CA VAL A 265 5.78 -25.07 -16.86
C VAL A 265 6.63 -24.33 -17.87
N LEU A 266 6.02 -23.87 -18.96
CA LEU A 266 6.66 -23.01 -19.95
C LEU A 266 6.02 -21.63 -19.91
N SER A 267 6.82 -20.59 -19.68
CA SER A 267 6.40 -19.22 -19.96
C SER A 267 7.19 -18.69 -21.15
N ILE A 268 6.47 -18.20 -22.17
CA ILE A 268 7.09 -17.70 -23.39
C ILE A 268 6.52 -16.32 -23.73
N ARG A 269 7.41 -15.37 -24.00
CA ARG A 269 7.06 -14.11 -24.67
C ARG A 269 7.43 -14.27 -26.14
N ALA A 270 6.45 -14.16 -27.04
CA ALA A 270 6.66 -14.36 -28.48
C ALA A 270 5.87 -13.31 -29.28
N ARG A 271 6.44 -12.85 -30.41
CA ARG A 271 5.73 -12.11 -31.46
C ARG A 271 5.32 -13.10 -32.54
N ALA A 272 4.36 -13.98 -32.27
CA ALA A 272 3.97 -15.01 -33.24
C ALA A 272 2.96 -14.46 -34.27
N PRO A 273 3.08 -14.80 -35.57
CA PRO A 273 1.98 -14.64 -36.51
C PRO A 273 0.87 -15.62 -36.11
N LEU A 274 -0.36 -15.12 -35.95
CA LEU A 274 -1.50 -15.93 -35.50
C LEU A 274 -1.68 -17.21 -36.35
N ASN A 275 -1.30 -17.20 -37.62
CA ASN A 275 -1.63 -18.30 -38.53
C ASN A 275 -0.59 -19.44 -38.60
N ASP A 276 0.53 -19.35 -37.89
CA ASP A 276 1.56 -20.42 -37.91
C ASP A 276 1.28 -21.50 -36.87
N LEU A 277 0.38 -22.42 -37.21
CA LEU A 277 0.05 -23.58 -36.38
C LEU A 277 1.20 -24.59 -36.27
N SER A 278 2.15 -24.58 -37.22
CA SER A 278 3.25 -25.54 -37.27
C SER A 278 4.22 -25.37 -36.09
N PHE A 279 4.43 -24.12 -35.65
CA PHE A 279 5.20 -23.81 -34.46
C PHE A 279 4.58 -24.43 -33.20
N TRP A 280 3.27 -24.29 -33.02
CA TRP A 280 2.56 -24.80 -31.83
C TRP A 280 2.54 -26.32 -31.77
N ILE A 281 2.35 -26.98 -32.92
CA ILE A 281 2.48 -28.44 -33.05
C ILE A 281 3.88 -28.88 -32.62
N ALA A 282 4.91 -28.25 -33.18
CA ALA A 282 6.29 -28.58 -32.86
C ALA A 282 6.64 -28.31 -31.39
N LEU A 283 6.12 -27.23 -30.79
CA LEU A 283 6.31 -26.90 -29.38
C LEU A 283 5.73 -27.98 -28.46
N LEU A 284 4.50 -28.41 -28.72
CA LEU A 284 3.85 -29.46 -27.93
C LEU A 284 4.56 -30.81 -28.07
N GLN A 285 5.07 -31.13 -29.27
CA GLN A 285 5.89 -32.32 -29.50
C GLN A 285 7.24 -32.25 -28.77
N CYS A 286 7.84 -31.07 -28.67
CA CYS A 286 9.11 -30.85 -27.98
C CYS A 286 8.98 -30.90 -26.45
N ALA A 287 7.82 -30.59 -25.87
CA ALA A 287 7.61 -30.53 -24.42
C ALA A 287 6.56 -31.54 -23.91
N PRO A 288 6.82 -32.86 -23.96
CA PRO A 288 5.85 -33.89 -23.56
C PRO A 288 5.43 -33.83 -22.06
N ARG A 289 6.26 -33.23 -21.22
CA ARG A 289 5.99 -33.03 -19.77
C ARG A 289 5.18 -31.78 -19.46
N LEU A 290 4.87 -30.96 -20.46
CA LEU A 290 4.20 -29.68 -20.26
C LEU A 290 2.81 -29.89 -19.65
N ARG A 291 2.55 -29.20 -18.54
CA ARG A 291 1.26 -29.15 -17.83
C ARG A 291 0.74 -27.73 -17.73
N CYS A 292 1.60 -26.72 -17.82
CA CYS A 292 1.17 -25.33 -17.84
C CYS A 292 1.93 -24.48 -18.86
N LEU A 293 1.18 -23.68 -19.62
CA LEU A 293 1.70 -22.78 -20.63
C LEU A 293 1.26 -21.33 -20.34
N ASP A 294 2.22 -20.41 -20.17
CA ASP A 294 1.99 -18.98 -19.88
C ASP A 294 2.58 -18.11 -20.99
N ILE A 295 1.72 -17.67 -21.89
CA ILE A 295 2.06 -16.97 -23.12
C ILE A 295 1.84 -15.47 -22.94
N ILE A 296 2.83 -14.68 -23.34
CA ILE A 296 2.65 -13.25 -23.63
C ILE A 296 2.86 -13.06 -25.13
N MET A 297 1.81 -12.71 -25.84
CA MET A 297 1.85 -12.46 -27.28
C MET A 297 2.03 -10.96 -27.53
N ILE A 298 3.08 -10.60 -28.27
CA ILE A 298 3.28 -9.25 -28.81
C ILE A 298 2.58 -9.23 -30.16
N TYR A 299 1.49 -8.45 -30.28
CA TYR A 299 0.64 -8.50 -31.47
C TYR A 299 0.46 -7.11 -32.07
N ASP A 300 0.84 -6.95 -33.34
CA ASP A 300 1.07 -5.62 -33.93
C ASP A 300 -0.20 -4.98 -34.53
N TYR A 301 -1.33 -5.71 -34.71
CA TYR A 301 -2.62 -5.18 -35.23
C TYR A 301 -3.86 -5.98 -34.77
N THR A 302 -4.62 -5.47 -33.79
CA THR A 302 -5.79 -6.12 -33.16
C THR A 302 -7.09 -5.94 -33.96
N VAL A 303 -7.56 -6.99 -34.64
CA VAL A 303 -8.96 -7.11 -35.13
C VAL A 303 -9.62 -8.27 -34.38
N LYS A 304 -10.73 -8.01 -33.68
CA LYS A 304 -11.43 -8.97 -32.80
C LYS A 304 -11.64 -10.35 -33.44
N ASP A 305 -12.12 -10.37 -34.68
CA ASP A 305 -12.42 -11.61 -35.42
C ASP A 305 -11.19 -12.49 -35.67
N ARG A 306 -10.02 -11.88 -35.92
CA ARG A 306 -8.78 -12.65 -36.12
C ARG A 306 -8.32 -13.33 -34.83
N LEU A 307 -8.54 -12.69 -33.69
CA LEU A 307 -8.19 -13.25 -32.39
C LEU A 307 -9.13 -14.39 -32.01
N CYS A 308 -10.44 -14.25 -32.24
CA CYS A 308 -11.41 -15.34 -32.06
C CYS A 308 -11.05 -16.55 -32.92
N LYS A 309 -10.84 -16.32 -34.22
CA LYS A 309 -10.45 -17.36 -35.18
C LYS A 309 -9.15 -18.05 -34.77
N TRP A 310 -8.16 -17.30 -34.30
CA TRP A 310 -6.91 -17.88 -33.82
C TRP A 310 -7.09 -18.82 -32.63
N ILE A 311 -7.93 -18.44 -31.65
CA ILE A 311 -8.25 -19.30 -30.50
C ILE A 311 -8.94 -20.59 -30.97
N GLU A 312 -9.81 -20.51 -31.96
CA GLU A 312 -10.45 -21.69 -32.56
C GLU A 312 -9.43 -22.58 -33.28
N ASP A 313 -8.61 -22.01 -34.18
CA ASP A 313 -7.60 -22.75 -34.95
C ASP A 313 -6.56 -23.44 -34.03
N ILE A 314 -6.17 -22.79 -32.92
CA ILE A 314 -5.21 -23.36 -31.97
C ILE A 314 -5.86 -24.38 -31.02
N SER A 315 -7.19 -24.40 -30.88
CA SER A 315 -7.90 -25.38 -30.07
C SER A 315 -7.61 -26.80 -30.55
N ASP A 316 -7.67 -27.03 -31.86
CA ASP A 316 -7.40 -28.34 -32.48
C ASP A 316 -5.96 -28.79 -32.26
N VAL A 317 -5.00 -27.87 -32.35
CA VAL A 317 -3.58 -28.16 -32.07
C VAL A 317 -3.39 -28.62 -30.63
N PHE A 318 -4.11 -27.99 -29.68
CA PHE A 318 -3.99 -28.28 -28.26
C PHE A 318 -4.90 -29.41 -27.78
N ALA A 319 -5.80 -29.92 -28.62
CA ALA A 319 -6.74 -31.01 -28.30
C ALA A 319 -6.04 -32.24 -27.72
N SER A 320 -4.88 -32.59 -28.28
CA SER A 320 -4.05 -33.73 -27.86
C SER A 320 -3.02 -33.39 -26.77
N SER A 321 -3.00 -32.15 -26.28
CA SER A 321 -2.06 -31.72 -25.23
C SER A 321 -2.46 -32.25 -23.86
N ARG A 322 -1.50 -32.33 -22.94
CA ARG A 322 -1.72 -32.70 -21.51
C ARG A 322 -1.78 -31.48 -20.60
N LEU A 323 -2.14 -30.30 -21.13
CA LEU A 323 -2.17 -29.07 -20.35
C LEU A 323 -3.29 -29.09 -19.33
N LEU A 324 -2.95 -28.78 -18.08
CA LEU A 324 -3.89 -28.56 -16.99
C LEU A 324 -4.23 -27.07 -16.84
N CYS A 325 -3.29 -26.17 -17.18
CA CYS A 325 -3.49 -24.73 -17.11
C CYS A 325 -2.88 -24.01 -18.30
N ILE A 326 -3.61 -23.06 -18.90
CA ILE A 326 -3.06 -22.16 -19.92
C ILE A 326 -3.43 -20.72 -19.59
N ARG A 327 -2.44 -19.83 -19.71
CA ARG A 327 -2.63 -18.39 -19.59
C ARG A 327 -2.14 -17.69 -20.84
N ILE A 328 -3.03 -16.95 -21.49
CA ILE A 328 -2.73 -16.18 -22.71
C ILE A 328 -2.86 -14.71 -22.38
N ARG A 329 -1.83 -13.91 -22.66
CA ARG A 329 -1.85 -12.46 -22.47
C ARG A 329 -1.48 -11.77 -23.77
N ILE A 330 -2.37 -10.94 -24.28
CA ILE A 330 -2.17 -10.19 -25.53
C ILE A 330 -1.70 -8.79 -25.18
N HIS A 331 -0.51 -8.44 -25.68
CA HIS A 331 -0.06 -7.07 -25.71
C HIS A 331 -0.75 -6.33 -26.86
N ASP A 332 -1.52 -5.31 -26.50
CA ASP A 332 -2.33 -4.51 -27.42
C ASP A 332 -1.77 -3.08 -27.50
N TRP A 333 -0.93 -2.82 -28.50
CA TRP A 333 -0.25 -1.53 -28.69
C TRP A 333 -1.20 -0.32 -28.72
N PHE A 334 -2.46 -0.53 -29.15
CA PHE A 334 -3.44 0.54 -29.36
C PHE A 334 -4.50 0.63 -28.25
N CYS A 335 -4.48 -0.26 -27.26
CA CYS A 335 -5.47 -0.32 -26.17
C CYS A 335 -6.93 -0.44 -26.63
N GLU A 336 -7.21 -1.02 -27.81
CA GLU A 336 -8.56 -1.11 -28.39
C GLU A 336 -9.39 -2.25 -27.78
N LEU A 337 -8.74 -3.21 -27.11
CA LEU A 337 -9.39 -4.36 -26.49
C LEU A 337 -9.55 -4.17 -24.97
N SER A 338 -10.69 -3.65 -24.55
CA SER A 338 -11.04 -3.45 -23.12
C SER A 338 -12.00 -4.50 -22.56
N ASP A 339 -12.75 -5.19 -23.43
CA ASP A 339 -13.78 -6.16 -23.08
C ASP A 339 -13.39 -7.58 -23.49
N ILE A 340 -13.60 -8.54 -22.60
CA ILE A 340 -13.30 -9.97 -22.81
C ILE A 340 -14.49 -10.76 -23.36
N HIS A 341 -15.72 -10.22 -23.29
CA HIS A 341 -16.95 -10.98 -23.59
C HIS A 341 -16.99 -11.52 -25.03
N PHE A 342 -16.40 -10.79 -25.99
CA PHE A 342 -16.35 -11.24 -27.39
C PHE A 342 -15.54 -12.53 -27.61
N LEU A 343 -14.64 -12.87 -26.68
CA LEU A 343 -13.82 -14.09 -26.74
C LEU A 343 -14.44 -15.27 -26.01
N LEU A 344 -15.49 -15.08 -25.18
CA LEU A 344 -16.07 -16.15 -24.38
C LEU A 344 -16.49 -17.38 -25.22
N PRO A 345 -17.15 -17.25 -26.39
CA PRO A 345 -17.51 -18.41 -27.20
C PRO A 345 -16.29 -19.22 -27.68
N SER A 346 -15.22 -18.54 -28.12
CA SER A 346 -13.99 -19.20 -28.58
C SER A 346 -13.20 -19.80 -27.40
N LEU A 347 -13.20 -19.16 -26.22
CA LEU A 347 -12.59 -19.70 -24.99
C LEU A 347 -13.35 -20.93 -24.47
N GLU A 348 -14.68 -20.94 -24.56
CA GLU A 348 -15.52 -22.10 -24.26
C GLU A 348 -15.28 -23.25 -25.26
N HIS A 349 -15.13 -22.93 -26.54
CA HIS A 349 -14.73 -23.92 -27.55
C HIS A 349 -13.36 -24.52 -27.21
N PHE A 350 -12.36 -23.69 -26.90
CA PHE A 350 -11.03 -24.13 -26.49
C PHE A 350 -11.08 -25.07 -25.27
N ALA A 351 -11.85 -24.72 -24.23
CA ALA A 351 -12.00 -25.55 -23.03
C ALA A 351 -12.70 -26.90 -23.29
N ARG A 352 -13.58 -26.96 -24.29
CA ARG A 352 -14.23 -28.21 -24.74
C ARG A 352 -13.28 -29.12 -25.48
N VAL A 353 -12.46 -28.56 -26.36
CA VAL A 353 -11.54 -29.32 -27.22
C VAL A 353 -10.32 -29.82 -26.44
N VAL A 354 -9.77 -29.02 -25.52
CA VAL A 354 -8.59 -29.40 -24.71
C VAL A 354 -9.01 -30.18 -23.46
N HIS A 355 -9.18 -31.49 -23.61
CA HIS A 355 -9.77 -32.35 -22.56
C HIS A 355 -8.97 -32.41 -21.23
N PRO A 356 -7.65 -32.22 -21.17
CA PRO A 356 -6.97 -32.17 -19.86
C PRO A 356 -7.09 -30.84 -19.13
N LEU A 357 -7.60 -29.79 -19.78
CA LEU A 357 -7.60 -28.44 -19.23
C LEU A 357 -8.52 -28.31 -18.00
N GLN A 358 -7.97 -27.73 -16.93
CA GLN A 358 -8.68 -27.43 -15.68
C GLN A 358 -8.80 -25.93 -15.43
N TYR A 359 -7.82 -25.13 -15.89
CA TYR A 359 -7.83 -23.68 -15.72
C TYR A 359 -7.39 -22.95 -16.98
N LEU A 360 -8.11 -21.89 -17.31
CA LEU A 360 -7.84 -21.00 -18.43
C LEU A 360 -7.74 -19.58 -17.91
N ALA A 361 -6.78 -18.81 -18.42
CA ALA A 361 -6.69 -17.39 -18.14
C ALA A 361 -6.40 -16.62 -19.43
N PHE A 362 -7.05 -15.47 -19.55
CA PHE A 362 -6.87 -14.59 -20.70
C PHE A 362 -6.64 -13.17 -20.19
N GLY A 363 -5.69 -12.44 -20.79
CA GLY A 363 -5.40 -11.08 -20.39
C GLY A 363 -5.18 -10.15 -21.57
N LEU A 364 -5.64 -8.91 -21.40
CA LEU A 364 -5.54 -7.83 -22.37
C LEU A 364 -4.85 -6.64 -21.70
N GLY A 365 -3.85 -6.06 -22.36
CA GLY A 365 -3.13 -4.89 -21.85
C GLY A 365 -1.79 -4.66 -22.53
N ASN A 366 -0.88 -3.94 -21.85
CA ASN A 366 0.36 -3.46 -22.44
C ASN A 366 1.63 -3.98 -21.78
N LEU A 367 2.70 -4.06 -22.54
CA LEU A 367 4.03 -4.31 -21.99
C LEU A 367 4.71 -2.98 -21.65
N ASP A 368 5.29 -2.91 -20.46
CA ASP A 368 6.00 -1.72 -19.97
C ASP A 368 7.39 -1.63 -20.63
N TYR A 369 7.57 -0.70 -21.58
CA TYR A 369 8.86 -0.46 -22.24
C TYR A 369 9.62 0.76 -21.68
N LEU A 370 9.05 1.50 -20.73
CA LEU A 370 9.59 2.80 -20.29
C LEU A 370 10.37 2.72 -18.97
N SER A 371 10.16 1.68 -18.16
CA SER A 371 10.89 1.55 -16.88
C SER A 371 12.18 0.74 -17.02
N LYS A 372 13.35 1.39 -16.83
CA LYS A 372 14.66 0.70 -16.75
C LYS A 372 14.70 -0.40 -15.68
N ALA A 373 13.95 -0.24 -14.59
CA ALA A 373 13.88 -1.21 -13.48
C ALA A 373 12.89 -2.39 -13.69
N ARG A 374 11.90 -2.28 -14.61
CA ARG A 374 10.83 -3.28 -14.79
C ARG A 374 10.41 -3.48 -16.26
N LEU A 375 11.37 -3.32 -17.17
CA LEU A 375 11.18 -3.48 -18.61
C LEU A 375 10.51 -4.83 -18.93
N GLY A 376 9.45 -4.83 -19.73
CA GLY A 376 8.75 -6.03 -20.23
C GLY A 376 7.68 -6.63 -19.30
N ARG A 377 7.24 -5.93 -18.26
CA ARG A 377 6.12 -6.39 -17.41
C ARG A 377 4.77 -6.13 -18.10
N PHE A 378 3.90 -7.15 -18.13
CA PHE A 378 2.52 -7.02 -18.61
C PHE A 378 1.67 -6.21 -17.61
N ARG A 379 1.08 -5.12 -18.08
CA ARG A 379 0.17 -4.20 -17.41
C ARG A 379 -1.19 -4.31 -18.10
N GLY A 380 -2.06 -5.15 -17.57
CA GLY A 380 -3.36 -5.44 -18.16
C GLY A 380 -4.29 -6.19 -17.21
N LYS A 381 -5.58 -6.25 -17.57
CA LYS A 381 -6.54 -7.11 -16.88
C LYS A 381 -6.30 -8.56 -17.29
N THR A 382 -6.49 -9.49 -16.35
CA THR A 382 -6.38 -10.94 -16.63
C THR A 382 -7.54 -11.62 -15.93
N TRP A 383 -8.40 -12.22 -16.73
CA TRP A 383 -9.55 -13.00 -16.31
C TRP A 383 -9.15 -14.47 -16.18
N TRP A 384 -9.79 -15.15 -15.24
CA TRP A 384 -9.50 -16.52 -14.88
C TRP A 384 -10.79 -17.33 -14.89
N TRP A 385 -10.70 -18.55 -15.40
CA TRP A 385 -11.78 -19.51 -15.39
C TRP A 385 -11.28 -20.89 -14.97
N ARG A 386 -12.16 -21.60 -14.27
CA ARG A 386 -12.09 -23.04 -14.04
C ARG A 386 -12.89 -23.74 -15.13
N VAL A 387 -12.40 -24.87 -15.63
CA VAL A 387 -13.15 -25.74 -16.54
C VAL A 387 -14.00 -26.70 -15.69
N SER A 388 -15.30 -26.66 -15.88
CA SER A 388 -16.27 -27.53 -15.21
C SER A 388 -16.85 -28.54 -16.18
N ILE A 389 -17.22 -29.72 -15.68
CA ILE A 389 -17.88 -30.78 -16.44
C ILE A 389 -19.29 -30.94 -15.86
N CYS A 390 -20.30 -30.68 -16.67
CA CYS A 390 -21.72 -30.87 -16.32
C CYS A 390 -22.41 -31.67 -17.42
N GLU A 391 -23.04 -32.79 -17.10
CA GLU A 391 -23.78 -33.63 -18.07
C GLU A 391 -22.97 -33.95 -19.35
N GLU A 392 -21.71 -34.37 -19.20
CA GLU A 392 -20.77 -34.66 -20.30
C GLU A 392 -20.37 -33.45 -21.17
N ARG A 393 -20.84 -32.23 -20.85
CA ARG A 393 -20.42 -30.99 -21.50
C ARG A 393 -19.41 -30.22 -20.64
N ARG A 394 -18.33 -29.78 -21.26
CA ARG A 394 -17.31 -28.90 -20.66
C ARG A 394 -17.70 -27.44 -20.83
N SER A 395 -17.66 -26.67 -19.75
CA SER A 395 -17.90 -25.22 -19.72
C SER A 395 -16.85 -24.51 -18.87
N ILE A 396 -16.81 -23.18 -18.95
CA ILE A 396 -15.89 -22.36 -18.15
C ILE A 396 -16.67 -21.60 -17.08
N GLU A 397 -16.21 -21.65 -15.84
CA GLU A 397 -16.72 -20.90 -14.69
C GLU A 397 -15.69 -19.84 -14.29
N ALA A 398 -16.09 -18.56 -14.26
CA ALA A 398 -15.20 -17.49 -13.84
C ALA A 398 -14.76 -17.67 -12.38
N ILE A 399 -13.48 -17.44 -12.10
CA ILE A 399 -12.91 -17.49 -10.74
C ILE A 399 -12.17 -16.18 -10.43
N LEU A 400 -11.99 -15.90 -9.14
CA LEU A 400 -11.29 -14.70 -8.70
C LEU A 400 -9.83 -14.68 -9.18
N ARG A 401 -9.34 -13.48 -9.50
CA ARG A 401 -7.95 -13.26 -9.94
C ARG A 401 -6.93 -13.78 -8.93
N GLU A 402 -7.18 -13.62 -7.63
CA GLU A 402 -6.27 -14.09 -6.57
C GLU A 402 -6.23 -15.63 -6.53
N SER A 403 -7.36 -16.31 -6.70
CA SER A 403 -7.40 -17.77 -6.86
C SER A 403 -6.56 -18.21 -8.05
N GLY A 404 -6.67 -17.51 -9.19
CA GLY A 404 -5.82 -17.72 -10.36
C GLY A 404 -4.31 -17.55 -10.10
N LYS A 405 -3.92 -16.55 -9.28
CA LYS A 405 -2.51 -16.38 -8.88
C LYS A 405 -2.02 -17.53 -7.99
N HIS A 406 -2.84 -18.01 -7.07
CA HIS A 406 -2.51 -19.16 -6.22
C HIS A 406 -2.32 -20.43 -7.05
N ILE A 407 -3.18 -20.68 -8.03
CA ILE A 407 -3.07 -21.81 -8.96
C ILE A 407 -1.73 -21.75 -9.70
N LEU A 408 -1.36 -20.59 -10.26
CA LEU A 408 -0.07 -20.43 -10.92
C LEU A 408 1.12 -20.59 -9.98
N ALA A 409 1.02 -20.10 -8.73
CA ALA A 409 2.08 -20.25 -7.74
C ALA A 409 2.29 -21.73 -7.38
N ALA A 410 1.20 -22.47 -7.19
CA ALA A 410 1.24 -23.89 -6.90
C ALA A 410 1.82 -24.72 -8.06
N ILE A 411 1.40 -24.44 -9.30
CA ILE A 411 1.92 -25.13 -10.49
C ILE A 411 3.40 -24.82 -10.74
N ARG A 412 3.84 -23.59 -10.44
CA ARG A 412 5.24 -23.17 -10.57
C ARG A 412 6.14 -23.70 -9.45
N SER A 413 5.58 -24.23 -8.36
CA SER A 413 6.36 -24.88 -7.31
C SER A 413 6.97 -26.18 -7.84
N ALA A 414 8.22 -26.44 -7.48
CA ALA A 414 8.91 -27.70 -7.78
C ALA A 414 8.18 -28.95 -7.23
N ASP A 415 7.30 -28.75 -6.23
CA ASP A 415 6.50 -29.83 -5.64
C ASP A 415 5.31 -30.29 -6.52
N PHE A 416 5.10 -29.65 -7.67
CA PHE A 416 4.06 -30.00 -8.64
C PHE A 416 4.56 -31.09 -9.59
N GLY A 417 4.03 -32.31 -9.47
CA GLY A 417 4.48 -33.49 -10.22
C GLY A 417 3.35 -34.28 -10.87
N ASP A 418 3.72 -35.26 -11.71
CA ASP A 418 2.82 -36.16 -12.44
C ASP A 418 2.00 -37.03 -11.45
N GLY A 419 0.87 -36.50 -10.98
CA GLY A 419 -0.05 -37.19 -10.07
C GLY A 419 -0.75 -36.29 -9.06
N LYS A 420 -0.30 -35.04 -8.85
CA LYS A 420 -1.06 -34.06 -8.06
C LYS A 420 -2.15 -33.44 -8.93
N ASN A 421 -3.38 -33.83 -8.65
CA ASN A 421 -4.55 -33.19 -9.24
C ASN A 421 -4.75 -31.82 -8.54
N LEU A 422 -5.12 -30.75 -9.29
CA LEU A 422 -5.46 -29.45 -8.67
C LEU A 422 -6.83 -29.50 -7.97
N ASP A 423 -7.51 -30.65 -8.04
CA ASP A 423 -8.73 -30.96 -7.32
C ASP A 423 -8.45 -31.05 -5.80
N GLY A 424 -8.98 -30.09 -5.04
CA GLY A 424 -8.79 -29.98 -3.59
C GLY A 424 -8.32 -28.59 -3.12
N MET A 425 -7.99 -27.66 -4.01
CA MET A 425 -7.89 -26.26 -3.63
C MET A 425 -9.31 -25.71 -3.41
N ASN A 426 -9.65 -25.28 -2.20
CA ASN A 426 -10.97 -24.70 -1.91
C ASN A 426 -11.18 -23.41 -2.73
N PHE A 427 -12.22 -23.38 -3.56
CA PHE A 427 -12.53 -22.26 -4.45
C PHE A 427 -13.82 -21.56 -4.03
N VAL A 428 -13.82 -20.23 -4.12
CA VAL A 428 -15.02 -19.40 -3.95
C VAL A 428 -15.60 -19.11 -5.33
N ARG A 429 -16.80 -19.60 -5.62
CA ARG A 429 -17.56 -19.27 -6.84
C ARG A 429 -18.12 -17.85 -6.75
N PRO A 430 -18.24 -17.10 -7.86
CA PRO A 430 -18.92 -15.80 -7.86
C PRO A 430 -20.42 -15.87 -7.51
N SER A 431 -21.08 -17.03 -7.71
CA SER A 431 -22.54 -17.18 -7.64
C SER A 431 -23.08 -18.09 -6.53
N GLU A 432 -22.23 -18.74 -5.71
CA GLU A 432 -22.68 -19.48 -4.52
C GLU A 432 -22.83 -18.56 -3.30
N ARG A 433 -23.86 -17.71 -3.37
CA ARG A 433 -24.70 -17.39 -2.22
C ARG A 433 -26.09 -17.96 -2.53
N ARG A 434 -26.43 -19.13 -1.96
CA ARG A 434 -27.83 -19.60 -1.88
C ARG A 434 -28.08 -20.15 -0.48
N CYS A 435 -28.99 -19.51 0.26
CA CYS A 435 -30.40 -19.88 0.33
C CYS A 435 -30.59 -21.19 1.10
N LEU A 436 -30.64 -21.06 2.43
CA LEU A 436 -31.36 -22.00 3.28
C LEU A 436 -32.85 -21.69 3.14
N THR A 437 -33.59 -22.58 2.46
CA THR A 437 -35.04 -22.70 2.63
C THR A 437 -35.37 -24.13 3.03
N ASP A 438 -35.76 -24.23 4.30
CA ASP A 438 -36.73 -25.11 4.99
C ASP A 438 -36.85 -26.62 4.69
N ARG A 439 -36.76 -27.38 5.81
CA ARG A 439 -37.34 -28.69 6.21
C ARG A 439 -37.63 -29.79 5.19
N SER A 440 -37.04 -30.97 5.42
CA SER A 440 -37.74 -32.12 6.06
C SER A 440 -36.90 -33.41 6.07
N GLY A 441 -36.78 -34.06 7.24
CA GLY A 441 -36.86 -35.51 7.39
C GLY A 441 -35.59 -36.38 7.25
N GLY A 442 -35.27 -37.11 8.32
CA GLY A 442 -35.06 -38.56 8.21
C GLY A 442 -33.62 -39.10 8.25
N ASP A 443 -33.29 -39.64 9.43
CA ASP A 443 -32.52 -40.88 9.66
C ASP A 443 -31.01 -40.96 9.39
N GLY A 444 -30.29 -41.49 10.39
CA GLY A 444 -29.05 -42.24 10.17
C GLY A 444 -27.89 -41.96 11.13
N CYS A 445 -28.05 -42.27 12.42
CA CYS A 445 -26.94 -42.58 13.34
C CYS A 445 -25.93 -43.56 12.72
N ILE A 446 -24.62 -43.34 12.88
CA ILE A 446 -23.66 -44.31 13.44
C ILE A 446 -22.51 -43.56 14.14
N MET A 447 -22.31 -43.89 15.43
CA MET A 447 -21.16 -43.54 16.26
C MET A 447 -19.96 -44.45 16.00
N VAL A 448 -18.73 -43.96 16.17
CA VAL A 448 -17.66 -44.68 16.90
C VAL A 448 -16.79 -43.70 17.69
N SER A 449 -16.59 -44.06 18.96
CA SER A 449 -15.89 -43.38 20.05
C SER A 449 -14.40 -43.77 20.20
N ALA A 450 -13.58 -42.78 20.59
CA ALA A 450 -12.78 -42.73 21.83
C ALA A 450 -11.42 -43.46 21.98
N ALA A 451 -10.46 -42.71 22.57
CA ALA A 451 -9.45 -43.05 23.60
C ALA A 451 -8.13 -42.28 23.31
N GLY A 452 -7.41 -41.61 24.23
CA GLY A 452 -7.50 -41.42 25.68
C GLY A 452 -6.36 -40.49 26.18
N ALA A 453 -6.51 -39.93 27.38
CA ALA A 453 -5.49 -39.22 28.17
C ALA A 453 -4.78 -40.21 29.16
N PRO A 454 -3.91 -39.85 30.16
CA PRO A 454 -3.47 -38.52 30.67
C PRO A 454 -2.00 -38.37 31.22
N SER A 455 -1.68 -37.13 31.64
CA SER A 455 -0.85 -36.64 32.80
C SER A 455 0.67 -36.88 32.96
N ALA A 456 1.44 -35.79 33.25
CA ALA A 456 2.18 -35.54 34.52
C ALA A 456 3.13 -34.31 34.48
N SER A 457 3.25 -33.59 35.61
CA SER A 457 4.33 -32.65 36.05
C SER A 457 4.88 -33.18 37.40
N PRO A 458 5.90 -32.65 38.16
CA PRO A 458 6.45 -31.27 38.23
C PRO A 458 7.97 -31.06 38.65
N ARG A 459 8.39 -29.77 38.80
CA ARG A 459 9.47 -29.16 39.67
C ARG A 459 10.98 -29.41 39.32
N ALA A 460 11.97 -28.52 39.52
CA ALA A 460 12.17 -27.20 40.17
C ALA A 460 13.56 -26.60 39.75
N GLY A 461 13.86 -25.33 40.09
CA GLY A 461 15.27 -24.83 40.16
C GLY A 461 15.55 -23.38 39.74
N LEU A 462 15.56 -22.48 40.71
CA LEU A 462 15.80 -21.02 40.67
C LEU A 462 17.32 -20.68 40.68
N LEU A 463 17.79 -19.61 40.01
CA LEU A 463 18.72 -18.64 40.63
C LEU A 463 18.83 -17.30 39.88
N LEU A 464 18.67 -16.22 40.64
CA LEU A 464 18.83 -14.80 40.31
C LEU A 464 20.31 -14.39 40.16
N LEU A 465 20.58 -13.42 39.28
CA LEU A 465 21.61 -12.39 39.49
C LEU A 465 21.15 -11.06 38.86
N VAL A 466 21.00 -10.04 39.71
CA VAL A 466 20.86 -8.61 39.38
C VAL A 466 22.26 -7.99 39.53
N PRO A 467 22.67 -7.07 38.63
CA PRO A 467 22.91 -5.68 39.06
C PRO A 467 22.39 -4.68 38.00
N SER A 468 21.42 -3.82 38.34
CA SER A 468 21.61 -2.41 38.70
C SER A 468 22.47 -1.59 37.73
N HIS A 469 21.82 -0.82 36.84
CA HIS A 469 22.10 0.61 36.62
C HIS A 469 20.86 1.28 36.01
N LEU A 470 20.03 1.86 36.88
CA LEU A 470 19.13 2.94 36.53
C LEU A 470 19.99 4.17 36.22
N SER A 471 19.87 4.71 35.01
CA SER A 471 20.34 6.05 34.66
C SER A 471 19.44 6.61 33.56
N LEU A 472 18.38 7.27 34.01
CA LEU A 472 17.83 8.51 33.43
C LEU A 472 17.87 8.61 31.90
N LEU A 473 16.92 7.97 31.22
CA LEU A 473 16.52 8.38 29.87
C LEU A 473 15.68 9.65 29.99
N ARG A 474 16.35 10.79 29.85
CA ARG A 474 15.70 12.07 29.50
C ARG A 474 15.14 11.95 28.08
N PRO A 475 13.91 12.42 27.80
CA PRO A 475 13.41 12.55 26.44
C PRO A 475 14.00 13.82 25.80
N ASN A 476 15.12 13.68 25.09
CA ASN A 476 15.62 14.63 24.09
C ASN A 476 16.10 13.73 22.94
N SER A 477 15.72 13.85 21.68
CA SER A 477 15.01 14.89 20.93
C SER A 477 14.25 14.18 19.81
N VAL A 478 13.05 14.67 19.49
CA VAL A 478 12.19 14.14 18.44
C VAL A 478 12.86 14.33 17.08
N ASP A 479 13.32 13.23 16.50
CA ASP A 479 13.86 13.15 15.14
C ASP A 479 12.77 13.54 14.13
N SER A 480 12.99 14.68 13.49
CA SER A 480 12.05 15.41 12.63
C SER A 480 12.30 15.07 11.17
N SER A 481 12.19 13.80 10.79
CA SER A 481 12.61 13.36 9.45
C SER A 481 11.63 12.38 8.77
N SER A 482 10.33 12.73 8.76
CA SER A 482 9.45 12.34 7.64
C SER A 482 8.33 13.35 7.32
N CYS A 483 8.38 14.56 7.89
CA CYS A 483 7.55 15.63 7.37
C CYS A 483 8.16 16.07 6.03
N LEU A 484 7.41 15.94 4.94
CA LEU A 484 7.63 16.69 3.71
C LEU A 484 7.52 18.19 4.04
N LEU A 485 8.55 18.75 4.66
CA LEU A 485 8.74 20.18 4.80
C LEU A 485 9.07 20.68 3.40
N ARG A 486 8.01 21.05 2.68
CA ARG A 486 8.11 22.24 1.83
C ARG A 486 8.88 23.29 2.63
N PRO A 487 9.84 24.02 2.04
CA PRO A 487 10.54 25.09 2.74
C PRO A 487 9.49 25.96 3.46
N PRO A 488 9.77 26.44 4.70
CA PRO A 488 8.80 27.23 5.44
C PRO A 488 8.28 28.31 4.51
N PHE A 489 6.99 28.20 4.18
CA PHE A 489 6.34 29.20 3.36
C PHE A 489 6.46 30.47 4.20
N ARG A 490 7.35 31.39 3.83
CA ARG A 490 7.30 32.74 4.38
C ARG A 490 5.94 33.26 3.96
N GLY A 491 4.97 33.16 4.87
CA GLY A 491 3.60 33.54 4.62
C GLY A 491 3.63 34.92 4.01
N SER A 492 2.93 35.10 2.89
CA SER A 492 2.65 36.44 2.40
C SER A 492 2.04 37.23 3.57
N LYS A 493 2.24 38.54 3.62
CA LYS A 493 1.66 39.39 4.70
C LYS A 493 0.17 39.10 4.94
N LYS A 494 -0.55 38.78 3.86
CA LYS A 494 -1.94 38.32 3.85
C LYS A 494 -2.17 37.07 4.71
N TRP A 495 -1.37 36.02 4.53
CA TRP A 495 -1.56 34.76 5.25
C TRP A 495 -1.14 34.84 6.72
N ASN A 496 -0.13 35.65 7.06
CA ASN A 496 0.22 35.88 8.47
C ASN A 496 -0.94 36.53 9.23
N ALA A 497 -1.55 37.58 8.68
CA ALA A 497 -2.70 38.24 9.30
C ALA A 497 -3.90 37.30 9.46
N ARG A 498 -4.11 36.37 8.51
CA ARG A 498 -5.16 35.35 8.59
C ARG A 498 -4.86 34.30 9.67
N THR A 499 -3.62 33.85 9.77
CA THR A 499 -3.17 32.96 10.86
C THR A 499 -3.37 33.61 12.21
N ASP A 500 -3.01 34.90 12.35
CA ASP A 500 -3.23 35.64 13.60
C ASP A 500 -4.72 35.74 13.93
N ALA A 501 -5.59 35.98 12.94
CA ALA A 501 -7.04 36.04 13.15
C ALA A 501 -7.60 34.71 13.68
N VAL A 502 -7.18 33.57 13.13
CA VAL A 502 -7.58 32.24 13.62
C VAL A 502 -7.07 32.01 15.04
N ARG A 503 -5.81 32.38 15.33
CA ARG A 503 -5.25 32.31 16.69
C ARG A 503 -6.05 33.16 17.69
N GLN A 504 -6.50 34.35 17.29
CA GLN A 504 -7.33 35.20 18.15
C GLN A 504 -8.74 34.63 18.36
N ALA A 505 -9.33 33.98 17.35
CA ALA A 505 -10.60 33.28 17.48
C ALA A 505 -10.51 32.11 18.48
N TYR A 506 -9.42 31.33 18.41
CA TYR A 506 -9.15 30.27 19.38
C TYR A 506 -9.03 30.82 20.81
N LEU A 507 -8.22 31.87 21.00
CA LEU A 507 -8.04 32.52 22.30
C LEU A 507 -9.36 33.07 22.87
N HIS A 508 -10.20 33.66 22.01
CA HIS A 508 -11.54 34.11 22.38
C HIS A 508 -12.40 32.96 22.93
N ALA A 509 -12.49 31.87 22.18
CA ALA A 509 -13.25 30.69 22.60
C ALA A 509 -12.70 30.06 23.88
N TYR A 510 -11.38 29.87 23.96
CA TYR A 510 -10.73 29.26 25.12
C TYR A 510 -10.86 30.14 26.38
N ALA A 511 -10.71 31.46 26.26
CA ALA A 511 -10.86 32.38 27.38
C ALA A 511 -12.29 32.35 27.94
N GLY A 512 -13.30 32.30 27.09
CA GLY A 512 -14.69 32.15 27.53
C GLY A 512 -14.97 30.78 28.15
N TYR A 513 -14.48 29.70 27.55
CA TYR A 513 -14.54 28.35 28.16
C TYR A 513 -13.90 28.35 29.55
N LYS A 514 -12.66 28.84 29.69
CA LYS A 514 -11.94 28.91 30.96
C LYS A 514 -12.70 29.72 32.02
N LYS A 515 -13.36 30.80 31.60
CA LYS A 515 -14.09 31.71 32.50
C LYS A 515 -15.42 31.13 32.98
N PHE A 516 -16.19 30.51 32.09
CA PHE A 516 -17.59 30.15 32.37
C PHE A 516 -17.83 28.64 32.51
N ALA A 517 -16.96 27.79 31.97
CA ALA A 517 -17.05 26.34 32.05
C ALA A 517 -15.93 25.71 32.89
N GLY A 518 -14.71 26.25 32.85
CA GLY A 518 -13.60 25.78 33.66
C GLY A 518 -13.22 24.32 33.35
N THR A 519 -13.53 23.40 34.26
CA THR A 519 -13.30 21.95 34.08
C THR A 519 -14.53 21.18 33.61
N SER A 520 -15.63 21.88 33.31
CA SER A 520 -16.79 21.26 32.66
C SER A 520 -16.48 20.84 31.23
N ASP A 521 -17.28 19.94 30.68
CA ASP A 521 -17.06 19.44 29.32
C ASP A 521 -17.15 20.55 28.28
N GLU A 522 -18.19 21.40 28.36
CA GLU A 522 -18.44 22.44 27.35
C GLU A 522 -19.00 23.75 27.94
N LEU A 523 -18.80 24.82 27.18
CA LEU A 523 -19.41 26.15 27.35
C LEU A 523 -20.82 26.20 26.72
N LEU A 524 -21.75 26.89 27.37
CA LEU A 524 -23.03 27.32 26.79
C LEU A 524 -22.94 28.79 26.35
N PRO A 525 -22.64 29.07 25.07
CA PRO A 525 -22.10 30.36 24.59
C PRO A 525 -23.11 31.51 24.50
N LEU A 526 -24.41 31.26 24.73
CA LEU A 526 -25.45 32.30 24.79
C LEU A 526 -25.89 32.62 26.22
N SER A 527 -25.67 31.70 27.16
CA SER A 527 -26.06 31.88 28.57
C SER A 527 -24.88 32.03 29.52
N ASP A 528 -23.64 32.00 29.01
CA ASP A 528 -22.41 31.98 29.81
C ASP A 528 -22.43 30.90 30.91
N GLY A 529 -23.01 29.74 30.56
CA GLY A 529 -23.13 28.59 31.45
C GLY A 529 -22.18 27.46 31.06
N SER A 530 -22.29 26.33 31.75
CA SER A 530 -21.53 25.12 31.43
C SER A 530 -22.41 23.89 31.43
N VAL A 531 -21.92 22.83 30.79
CA VAL A 531 -22.61 21.53 30.76
C VAL A 531 -21.60 20.40 30.84
N ASN A 532 -21.95 19.34 31.60
CA ASN A 532 -21.23 18.07 31.64
C ASN A 532 -22.08 17.01 30.95
N ASN A 533 -21.95 16.95 29.63
CA ASN A 533 -22.67 16.04 28.75
C ASN A 533 -21.78 14.90 28.23
N PHE A 534 -20.49 14.88 28.58
CA PHE A 534 -19.49 13.96 28.07
C PHE A 534 -18.47 13.54 29.14
N ASN A 535 -18.90 12.62 30.00
CA ASN A 535 -18.16 12.09 31.15
C ASN A 535 -17.82 13.10 32.27
N GLY A 536 -17.88 14.42 32.02
CA GLY A 536 -17.56 15.45 33.01
C GLY A 536 -16.06 15.59 33.29
N TRP A 537 -15.20 15.24 32.33
CA TRP A 537 -13.75 15.28 32.50
C TRP A 537 -13.10 16.48 31.80
N GLY A 538 -13.89 17.40 31.24
CA GLY A 538 -13.37 18.61 30.63
C GLY A 538 -12.87 18.38 29.21
N VAL A 539 -13.70 17.74 28.37
CA VAL A 539 -13.33 17.37 26.99
C VAL A 539 -12.80 18.53 26.16
N THR A 540 -13.39 19.73 26.26
CA THR A 540 -12.92 20.93 25.54
C THR A 540 -11.48 21.30 25.91
N LEU A 541 -11.08 21.11 27.17
CA LEU A 541 -9.70 21.35 27.58
C LEU A 541 -8.74 20.37 26.88
N ILE A 542 -9.08 19.08 26.88
CA ILE A 542 -8.23 18.01 26.34
C ILE A 542 -8.13 18.08 24.82
N ASP A 543 -9.25 18.25 24.12
CA ASP A 543 -9.33 18.45 22.67
C ASP A 543 -8.55 19.71 22.23
N GLY A 544 -8.41 20.72 23.10
CA GLY A 544 -7.69 21.94 22.78
C GLY A 544 -6.16 21.84 22.89
N LEU A 545 -5.61 20.86 23.61
CA LEU A 545 -4.19 20.87 24.01
C LEU A 545 -3.21 20.85 22.83
N ASP A 546 -3.43 19.96 21.86
CA ASP A 546 -2.55 19.86 20.70
C ASP A 546 -2.63 21.11 19.80
N THR A 547 -3.82 21.71 19.68
CA THR A 547 -4.05 22.93 18.93
C THR A 547 -3.36 24.13 19.58
N MET A 548 -3.38 24.24 20.92
CA MET A 548 -2.59 25.25 21.63
C MET A 548 -1.11 25.13 21.26
N TRP A 549 -0.58 23.91 21.25
CA TRP A 549 0.81 23.67 20.89
C TRP A 549 1.11 24.05 19.43
N ILE A 550 0.27 23.62 18.48
CA ILE A 550 0.40 23.93 17.04
C ILE A 550 0.35 25.45 16.79
N MET A 551 -0.49 26.19 17.52
CA MET A 551 -0.62 27.63 17.39
C MET A 551 0.46 28.45 18.12
N GLY A 552 1.34 27.81 18.90
CA GLY A 552 2.34 28.49 19.72
C GLY A 552 1.73 29.20 20.94
N LEU A 553 0.64 28.67 21.47
CA LEU A 553 -0.06 29.06 22.70
C LEU A 553 0.46 28.23 23.89
N HIS A 554 1.79 28.23 24.08
CA HIS A 554 2.42 27.37 25.08
C HIS A 554 2.09 27.79 26.51
N GLU A 555 1.81 29.07 26.76
CA GLU A 555 1.42 29.55 28.08
C GLU A 555 0.08 28.93 28.50
N GLU A 556 -0.93 29.02 27.64
CA GLU A 556 -2.26 28.41 27.83
C GLU A 556 -2.17 26.89 27.99
N PHE A 557 -1.29 26.24 27.22
CA PHE A 557 -1.02 24.81 27.32
C PHE A 557 -0.47 24.44 28.70
N TYR A 558 0.60 25.11 29.17
CA TYR A 558 1.22 24.79 30.45
C TYR A 558 0.36 25.17 31.65
N GLU A 559 -0.55 26.13 31.51
CA GLU A 559 -1.60 26.40 32.52
C GLU A 559 -2.60 25.23 32.65
N ALA A 560 -2.86 24.50 31.57
CA ALA A 560 -3.77 23.36 31.57
C ALA A 560 -3.14 22.10 32.18
N ILE A 561 -1.82 21.93 32.07
CA ILE A 561 -1.11 20.71 32.51
C ILE A 561 -1.38 20.32 33.98
N PRO A 562 -1.35 21.24 34.98
CA PRO A 562 -1.72 20.91 36.35
C PRO A 562 -3.15 20.40 36.52
N ILE A 563 -4.09 20.86 35.67
CA ILE A 563 -5.47 20.38 35.67
C ILE A 563 -5.49 18.93 35.20
N VAL A 564 -4.84 18.64 34.06
CA VAL A 564 -4.72 17.28 33.50
C VAL A 564 -4.01 16.32 34.46
N ALA A 565 -2.96 16.79 35.14
CA ALA A 565 -2.24 16.00 36.13
C ALA A 565 -3.14 15.52 37.28
N ASN A 566 -4.10 16.35 37.68
CA ASN A 566 -5.05 16.09 38.76
C ASN A 566 -6.36 15.42 38.31
N MET A 567 -6.55 15.20 37.00
CA MET A 567 -7.76 14.53 36.49
C MET A 567 -7.85 13.09 36.97
N THR A 568 -9.09 12.64 37.16
CA THR A 568 -9.44 11.24 37.35
C THR A 568 -10.50 10.84 36.33
N PHE A 569 -10.27 9.71 35.67
CA PHE A 569 -11.24 9.13 34.74
C PHE A 569 -12.21 8.18 35.44
N ALA A 570 -12.25 8.16 36.77
CA ALA A 570 -13.16 7.31 37.53
C ALA A 570 -14.62 7.79 37.38
N GLN A 571 -15.50 6.86 37.00
CA GLN A 571 -16.95 7.09 36.97
C GLN A 571 -17.64 6.52 38.22
N ASP A 572 -18.82 7.04 38.53
CA ASP A 572 -19.73 6.36 39.44
C ASP A 572 -20.17 5.00 38.87
N THR A 573 -20.72 4.11 39.70
CA THR A 573 -21.07 2.73 39.31
C THR A 573 -22.24 2.60 38.33
N LYS A 574 -22.94 3.69 37.99
CA LYS A 574 -24.09 3.72 37.06
C LYS A 574 -23.78 4.47 35.76
N SER A 575 -22.64 5.13 35.69
CA SER A 575 -22.16 5.89 34.54
C SER A 575 -21.26 5.02 33.66
N TYR A 576 -21.27 5.28 32.35
CA TYR A 576 -20.49 4.53 31.36
C TYR A 576 -19.93 5.50 30.32
N ALA A 577 -18.64 5.42 30.05
CA ALA A 577 -17.94 6.22 29.07
C ALA A 577 -18.16 5.63 27.66
N PRO A 578 -18.70 6.39 26.69
CA PRO A 578 -18.82 5.94 25.30
C PRO A 578 -17.44 5.67 24.72
N PHE A 579 -17.17 4.42 24.32
CA PHE A 579 -15.83 3.96 23.98
C PHE A 579 -15.24 4.72 22.80
N PHE A 580 -15.95 4.74 21.66
CA PHE A 580 -15.50 5.40 20.43
C PHE A 580 -15.19 6.89 20.68
N GLU A 581 -16.14 7.65 21.22
CA GLU A 581 -15.96 9.08 21.48
C GLU A 581 -14.84 9.36 22.50
N THR A 582 -14.70 8.52 23.52
CA THR A 582 -13.66 8.70 24.55
C THR A 582 -12.27 8.44 23.97
N VAL A 583 -12.16 7.46 23.05
CA VAL A 583 -10.90 7.15 22.38
C VAL A 583 -10.47 8.31 21.47
N ILE A 584 -11.33 8.78 20.58
CA ILE A 584 -10.90 9.80 19.59
C ILE A 584 -10.64 11.18 20.22
N ARG A 585 -11.33 11.52 21.32
CA ARG A 585 -11.18 12.84 22.00
C ARG A 585 -10.14 12.81 23.11
N TYR A 586 -10.42 12.07 24.17
CA TYR A 586 -9.57 12.10 25.36
C TYR A 586 -8.25 11.36 25.11
N LEU A 587 -8.33 10.11 24.63
CA LEU A 587 -7.11 9.34 24.38
C LEU A 587 -6.32 9.93 23.21
N GLY A 588 -7.00 10.27 22.11
CA GLY A 588 -6.44 10.96 20.95
C GLY A 588 -5.76 12.28 21.32
N GLY A 589 -6.48 13.18 21.98
CA GLY A 589 -5.98 14.51 22.39
C GLY A 589 -4.82 14.44 23.39
N LEU A 590 -4.85 13.52 24.36
CA LEU A 590 -3.70 13.31 25.26
C LEU A 590 -2.47 12.80 24.51
N LEU A 591 -2.65 11.84 23.59
CA LEU A 591 -1.56 11.25 22.81
C LEU A 591 -0.99 12.22 21.78
N SER A 592 -1.82 13.01 21.10
CA SER A 592 -1.39 14.01 20.13
C SER A 592 -0.62 15.15 20.82
N ALA A 593 -1.15 15.67 21.93
CA ALA A 593 -0.47 16.66 22.75
C ALA A 593 0.86 16.13 23.30
N TYR A 594 0.92 14.86 23.72
CA TYR A 594 2.18 14.22 24.11
C TYR A 594 3.17 14.12 22.95
N ALA A 595 2.72 13.68 21.77
CA ALA A 595 3.58 13.54 20.59
C ALA A 595 4.23 14.87 20.17
N LEU A 596 3.53 16.00 20.38
CA LEU A 596 4.02 17.34 20.04
C LEU A 596 4.88 17.97 21.14
N SER A 597 4.49 17.81 22.41
CA SER A 597 5.11 18.51 23.55
C SER A 597 6.19 17.70 24.27
N GLY A 598 6.12 16.37 24.23
CA GLY A 598 6.92 15.48 25.05
C GLY A 598 6.55 15.46 26.55
N GLU A 599 5.46 16.13 26.97
CA GLU A 599 5.08 16.26 28.39
C GLU A 599 4.65 14.92 29.01
N PRO A 600 5.45 14.30 29.91
CA PRO A 600 5.23 12.92 30.34
C PRO A 600 3.91 12.66 31.08
N ILE A 601 3.33 13.68 31.73
CA ILE A 601 2.06 13.49 32.43
C ILE A 601 0.92 13.14 31.46
N LEU A 602 0.98 13.62 30.21
CA LEU A 602 -0.04 13.35 29.19
C LEU A 602 -0.02 11.86 28.80
N LEU A 603 1.16 11.29 28.56
CA LEU A 603 1.30 9.85 28.30
C LEU A 603 0.86 9.02 29.51
N THR A 604 1.17 9.48 30.73
CA THR A 604 0.76 8.78 31.95
C THR A 604 -0.77 8.71 32.04
N ARG A 605 -1.48 9.82 31.77
CA ARG A 605 -2.94 9.87 31.76
C ARG A 605 -3.56 9.11 30.59
N ALA A 606 -2.89 9.11 29.43
CA ALA A 606 -3.29 8.30 28.29
C ALA A 606 -3.19 6.80 28.60
N ASP A 607 -2.12 6.32 29.24
CA ASP A 607 -2.00 4.90 29.66
C ASP A 607 -3.07 4.54 30.70
N ASP A 608 -3.32 5.40 31.70
CA ASP A 608 -4.39 5.19 32.68
C ASP A 608 -5.75 4.99 32.00
N LEU A 609 -6.13 5.92 31.12
CA LEU A 609 -7.41 5.86 30.40
C LEU A 609 -7.47 4.68 29.43
N GLY A 610 -6.40 4.44 28.67
CA GLY A 610 -6.30 3.34 27.72
C GLY A 610 -6.60 1.98 28.35
N ARG A 611 -6.06 1.71 29.55
CA ARG A 611 -6.35 0.48 30.31
C ARG A 611 -7.80 0.43 30.80
N MET A 612 -8.33 1.55 31.29
CA MET A 612 -9.71 1.62 31.81
C MET A 612 -10.76 1.34 30.72
N LEU A 613 -10.42 1.61 29.46
CA LEU A 613 -11.31 1.42 28.32
C LEU A 613 -11.23 0.02 27.67
N LEU A 614 -10.13 -0.72 27.88
CA LEU A 614 -9.93 -2.07 27.32
C LEU A 614 -11.08 -3.07 27.54
N PRO A 615 -11.81 -3.08 28.67
CA PRO A 615 -12.92 -4.01 28.85
C PRO A 615 -13.99 -3.90 27.76
N ALA A 616 -14.13 -2.75 27.08
CA ALA A 616 -15.04 -2.59 25.94
C ALA A 616 -14.72 -3.55 24.79
N LEU A 617 -13.45 -3.92 24.59
CA LEU A 617 -12.98 -4.81 23.52
C LEU A 617 -13.09 -6.30 23.89
N ASN A 618 -13.43 -6.61 25.15
CA ASN A 618 -13.53 -7.98 25.66
C ASN A 618 -14.87 -8.63 25.29
N THR A 619 -15.19 -8.67 24.00
CA THR A 619 -16.36 -9.37 23.45
C THR A 619 -15.94 -10.67 22.77
N THR A 620 -16.89 -11.58 22.52
CA THR A 620 -16.61 -12.86 21.85
C THR A 620 -15.95 -12.66 20.47
N SER A 621 -16.31 -11.61 19.75
CA SER A 621 -15.69 -11.30 18.44
C SER A 621 -14.43 -10.44 18.56
N GLY A 622 -14.31 -9.63 19.62
CA GLY A 622 -13.30 -8.57 19.75
C GLY A 622 -13.75 -7.21 19.22
N LEU A 623 -14.96 -7.09 18.66
CA LEU A 623 -15.55 -5.79 18.33
C LEU A 623 -15.95 -5.04 19.61
N PRO A 624 -15.75 -3.71 19.70
CA PRO A 624 -15.98 -2.96 20.92
C PRO A 624 -17.46 -2.85 21.29
N MET A 625 -17.74 -2.95 22.58
CA MET A 625 -19.00 -2.50 23.17
C MET A 625 -19.11 -0.98 23.08
N TYR A 626 -20.34 -0.47 23.05
CA TYR A 626 -20.60 0.97 22.90
C TYR A 626 -20.01 1.80 24.05
N ALA A 627 -20.12 1.33 25.29
CA ALA A 627 -19.63 2.05 26.46
C ALA A 627 -19.09 1.12 27.55
N VAL A 628 -18.24 1.68 28.42
CA VAL A 628 -17.57 0.96 29.51
C VAL A 628 -17.50 1.84 30.77
N ASN A 629 -17.72 1.24 31.93
CA ASN A 629 -17.47 1.89 33.21
C ASN A 629 -15.98 1.77 33.55
N THR A 630 -15.30 2.90 33.70
CA THR A 630 -13.84 2.96 33.91
C THR A 630 -13.36 2.47 35.27
N VAL A 631 -14.27 2.20 36.22
CA VAL A 631 -13.95 1.68 37.56
C VAL A 631 -14.27 0.19 37.67
N THR A 632 -15.47 -0.22 37.25
CA THR A 632 -15.93 -1.62 37.38
C THR A 632 -15.53 -2.48 36.19
N GLY A 633 -15.24 -1.88 35.04
CA GLY A 633 -15.03 -2.58 33.76
C GLY A 633 -16.32 -3.15 33.15
N GLU A 634 -17.48 -2.89 33.74
CA GLU A 634 -18.76 -3.30 33.16
C GLU A 634 -19.03 -2.56 31.85
N THR A 635 -19.53 -3.28 30.85
CA THR A 635 -19.80 -2.74 29.51
C THR A 635 -21.30 -2.63 29.24
N ARG A 636 -21.67 -1.70 28.36
CA ARG A 636 -23.06 -1.49 27.94
C ARG A 636 -23.19 -1.48 26.41
N GLU A 637 -24.26 -2.09 25.92
CA GLU A 637 -24.62 -2.02 24.50
C GLU A 637 -25.16 -0.66 24.11
N GLY A 638 -24.96 -0.31 22.83
CA GLY A 638 -25.56 0.87 22.22
C GLY A 638 -27.03 0.66 21.88
N TRP A 639 -27.63 1.69 21.29
CA TRP A 639 -29.03 1.69 20.84
C TRP A 639 -29.29 0.72 19.67
N THR A 640 -28.24 0.17 19.06
CA THR A 640 -28.31 -0.75 17.93
C THR A 640 -28.41 -2.22 18.33
N HIS A 641 -28.44 -2.53 19.63
CA HIS A 641 -28.71 -3.84 20.27
C HIS A 641 -28.05 -5.07 19.61
N GLY A 642 -27.03 -5.63 20.26
CA GLY A 642 -26.26 -6.78 19.74
C GLY A 642 -25.43 -6.47 18.49
N THR A 643 -25.33 -5.21 18.09
CA THR A 643 -24.54 -4.75 16.95
C THR A 643 -23.74 -3.50 17.27
N VAL A 644 -22.59 -3.33 16.60
CA VAL A 644 -21.74 -2.14 16.63
C VAL A 644 -21.78 -1.45 15.27
N LEU A 645 -21.62 -0.12 15.26
CA LEU A 645 -21.48 0.65 14.05
C LEU A 645 -20.07 0.47 13.47
N TRP A 646 -19.95 0.49 12.13
CA TRP A 646 -18.65 0.22 11.50
C TRP A 646 -17.61 1.29 11.83
N ALA A 647 -18.00 2.58 11.83
CA ALA A 647 -17.18 3.69 12.33
C ALA A 647 -16.67 3.45 13.76
N GLU A 648 -17.55 3.07 14.70
CA GLU A 648 -17.19 2.84 16.10
C GLU A 648 -16.23 1.65 16.27
N ALA A 649 -16.37 0.62 15.45
CA ALA A 649 -15.48 -0.54 15.48
C ALA A 649 -14.08 -0.24 14.92
N LEU A 650 -13.98 0.60 13.90
CA LEU A 650 -12.76 0.82 13.12
C LEU A 650 -12.07 2.17 13.38
N SER A 651 -12.38 2.80 14.51
CA SER A 651 -11.84 4.11 14.88
C SER A 651 -11.28 4.14 16.30
N CYS A 652 -10.47 3.12 16.61
CA CYS A 652 -9.67 3.08 17.82
C CYS A 652 -8.22 2.60 17.58
N GLN A 653 -7.93 2.19 16.34
CA GLN A 653 -6.69 1.53 15.98
C GLN A 653 -5.51 2.49 16.05
N LEU A 654 -5.66 3.76 15.66
CA LEU A 654 -4.53 4.70 15.63
C LEU A 654 -4.03 5.00 17.04
N GLU A 655 -4.95 5.33 17.94
CA GLU A 655 -4.69 5.71 19.33
C GLU A 655 -4.07 4.53 20.08
N TYR A 656 -4.70 3.35 20.01
CA TYR A 656 -4.21 2.18 20.71
C TYR A 656 -2.90 1.64 20.13
N LYS A 657 -2.70 1.66 18.81
CA LYS A 657 -1.41 1.26 18.22
C LYS A 657 -0.28 2.22 18.61
N TYR A 658 -0.56 3.52 18.64
CA TYR A 658 0.43 4.50 19.07
C TYR A 658 0.72 4.39 20.57
N LEU A 659 -0.30 4.20 21.41
CA LEU A 659 -0.12 3.94 22.83
C LEU A 659 0.66 2.63 23.08
N ALA A 660 0.41 1.58 22.29
CA ALA A 660 1.19 0.33 22.33
C ALA A 660 2.67 0.58 22.01
N HIS A 661 2.94 1.40 20.99
CA HIS A 661 4.29 1.77 20.61
C HIS A 661 5.03 2.51 21.73
N LEU A 662 4.36 3.46 22.39
CA LEU A 662 4.95 4.27 23.45
C LEU A 662 5.15 3.49 24.77
N THR A 663 4.21 2.62 25.12
CA THR A 663 4.19 1.92 26.42
C THR A 663 4.82 0.53 26.39
N GLY A 664 4.96 -0.07 25.20
CA GLY A 664 5.38 -1.46 25.02
C GLY A 664 4.32 -2.50 25.44
N ARG A 665 3.09 -2.07 25.81
CA ARG A 665 2.00 -3.00 26.16
C ARG A 665 1.42 -3.64 24.90
N ARG A 666 1.48 -4.97 24.86
CA ARG A 666 1.05 -5.74 23.69
C ARG A 666 -0.46 -5.80 23.57
N GLU A 667 -1.20 -5.82 24.68
CA GLU A 667 -2.66 -5.92 24.65
C GLU A 667 -3.32 -4.81 23.81
N TYR A 668 -2.81 -3.58 23.89
CA TYR A 668 -3.29 -2.44 23.12
C TYR A 668 -3.23 -2.69 21.61
N PHE A 669 -2.12 -3.25 21.12
CA PHE A 669 -1.96 -3.55 19.70
C PHE A 669 -2.79 -4.77 19.28
N GLU A 670 -2.70 -5.86 20.07
CA GLU A 670 -3.32 -7.15 19.74
C GLU A 670 -4.85 -7.07 19.72
N ASP A 671 -5.47 -6.30 20.61
CA ASP A 671 -6.94 -6.18 20.66
C ASP A 671 -7.50 -5.41 19.47
N VAL A 672 -6.89 -4.30 19.08
CA VAL A 672 -7.37 -3.51 17.92
C VAL A 672 -7.00 -4.15 16.58
N GLU A 673 -5.91 -4.94 16.52
CA GLU A 673 -5.55 -5.72 15.31
C GLU A 673 -6.50 -6.87 15.02
N ARG A 674 -7.11 -7.46 16.06
CA ARG A 674 -8.15 -8.48 15.91
C ARG A 674 -9.32 -7.95 15.08
N ILE A 675 -9.70 -6.70 15.29
CA ILE A 675 -10.75 -6.03 14.51
C ILE A 675 -10.35 -5.93 13.03
N MET A 676 -9.09 -5.58 12.75
CA MET A 676 -8.58 -5.51 11.37
C MET A 676 -8.59 -6.88 10.69
N ASP A 677 -8.37 -7.97 11.43
CA ASP A 677 -8.48 -9.33 10.91
C ASP A 677 -9.93 -9.71 10.58
N ILE A 678 -10.89 -9.32 11.43
CA ILE A 678 -12.33 -9.49 11.13
C ILE A 678 -12.69 -8.80 9.80
N MET A 679 -12.24 -7.56 9.58
CA MET A 679 -12.54 -6.82 8.35
C MET A 679 -11.86 -7.43 7.12
N ARG A 680 -10.62 -7.92 7.26
CA ARG A 680 -9.91 -8.62 6.19
C ARG A 680 -10.65 -9.88 5.74
N ASP A 681 -11.13 -10.66 6.70
CA ASP A 681 -11.70 -11.98 6.48
C ASP A 681 -13.22 -11.95 6.21
N ALA A 682 -13.86 -10.80 6.43
CA ALA A 682 -15.28 -10.62 6.20
C ALA A 682 -15.68 -10.73 4.73
N GLN A 683 -16.79 -11.43 4.49
CA GLN A 683 -17.42 -11.53 3.19
C GLN A 683 -18.30 -10.30 2.92
N VAL A 684 -17.72 -9.30 2.25
CA VAL A 684 -18.40 -8.06 1.87
C VAL A 684 -18.94 -8.13 0.43
N THR A 685 -19.99 -7.36 0.13
CA THR A 685 -20.57 -7.26 -1.22
C THR A 685 -19.86 -6.14 -1.98
N ASP A 686 -19.34 -6.42 -3.18
CA ASP A 686 -18.69 -5.45 -4.07
C ASP A 686 -17.60 -4.60 -3.40
N GLY A 687 -16.90 -5.17 -2.42
CA GLY A 687 -15.86 -4.49 -1.66
C GLY A 687 -16.33 -3.46 -0.62
N MET A 688 -17.64 -3.25 -0.47
CA MET A 688 -18.23 -2.28 0.47
C MET A 688 -18.52 -2.91 1.83
N PHE A 689 -18.17 -2.21 2.91
CA PHE A 689 -18.43 -2.63 4.28
C PHE A 689 -19.78 -2.09 4.76
N PRO A 690 -20.70 -2.95 5.24
CA PRO A 690 -21.97 -2.47 5.78
C PRO A 690 -21.80 -1.68 7.07
N THR A 691 -22.72 -0.77 7.36
CA THR A 691 -22.63 0.13 8.52
C THR A 691 -22.86 -0.56 9.88
N ARG A 692 -23.36 -1.81 9.92
CA ARG A 692 -23.65 -2.54 11.18
C ARG A 692 -23.05 -3.93 11.20
N TRP A 693 -22.46 -4.29 12.33
CA TRP A 693 -21.75 -5.55 12.56
C TRP A 693 -22.22 -6.25 13.84
N ASN A 694 -22.32 -7.57 13.80
CA ASN A 694 -22.73 -8.37 14.94
C ASN A 694 -21.64 -8.43 16.02
N LEU A 695 -21.94 -7.99 17.24
CA LEU A 695 -20.98 -7.93 18.35
C LEU A 695 -20.44 -9.31 18.76
N SER A 696 -21.24 -10.38 18.66
CA SER A 696 -20.81 -11.72 19.08
C SER A 696 -20.08 -12.48 17.99
N LYS A 697 -20.48 -12.28 16.72
CA LYS A 697 -20.00 -13.08 15.57
C LYS A 697 -18.97 -12.36 14.69
N GLY A 698 -18.86 -11.03 14.78
CA GLY A 698 -17.99 -10.26 13.87
C GLY A 698 -18.46 -10.26 12.42
N THR A 699 -19.77 -10.47 12.16
CA THR A 699 -20.32 -10.57 10.80
C THR A 699 -21.18 -9.37 10.43
N PRO A 700 -21.26 -8.99 9.15
CA PRO A 700 -22.18 -7.94 8.69
C PRO A 700 -23.64 -8.23 9.02
N MET A 701 -24.42 -7.19 9.35
CA MET A 701 -25.82 -7.32 9.81
C MET A 701 -26.84 -6.56 8.94
N ASN A 702 -26.39 -5.73 8.00
CA ASN A 702 -27.26 -4.99 7.09
C ASN A 702 -26.66 -4.89 5.68
N SER A 703 -27.43 -4.28 4.78
CA SER A 703 -27.04 -3.97 3.39
C SER A 703 -27.07 -2.46 3.14
N HIS A 704 -26.77 -1.68 4.18
CA HIS A 704 -26.63 -0.24 4.10
C HIS A 704 -25.14 0.11 4.03
N PHE A 705 -24.75 0.84 2.99
CA PHE A 705 -23.38 1.27 2.73
C PHE A 705 -23.37 2.79 2.72
N SER A 706 -22.46 3.37 3.47
CA SER A 706 -22.33 4.82 3.63
C SER A 706 -20.86 5.21 3.61
N VAL A 707 -20.61 6.47 3.30
CA VAL A 707 -19.35 7.14 3.62
C VAL A 707 -19.52 8.20 4.69
N GLY A 708 -20.75 8.59 5.03
CA GLY A 708 -21.05 9.54 6.09
C GLY A 708 -21.25 8.81 7.42
N ALA A 709 -22.26 9.24 8.17
CA ALA A 709 -22.53 8.71 9.49
C ALA A 709 -22.53 7.16 9.54
N PHE A 710 -21.88 6.63 10.58
CA PHE A 710 -21.73 5.19 10.87
C PHE A 710 -20.64 4.45 10.07
N ALA A 711 -19.97 5.11 9.12
CA ALA A 711 -18.93 4.49 8.28
C ALA A 711 -17.71 5.38 7.98
N ASP A 712 -17.88 6.71 8.02
CA ASP A 712 -16.86 7.74 7.78
C ASP A 712 -15.43 7.39 8.22
N SER A 713 -15.17 7.49 9.52
CA SER A 713 -13.88 7.32 10.19
C SER A 713 -13.30 5.91 10.03
N ALA A 714 -14.15 4.90 9.80
CA ALA A 714 -13.69 3.57 9.44
C ALA A 714 -12.97 3.55 8.08
N HIS A 715 -13.50 4.26 7.06
CA HIS A 715 -12.78 4.40 5.78
C HIS A 715 -11.47 5.16 5.95
N GLU A 716 -11.47 6.17 6.80
CA GLU A 716 -10.33 7.04 7.09
C GLU A 716 -9.16 6.28 7.73
N TYR A 717 -9.46 5.50 8.77
CA TYR A 717 -8.47 4.79 9.58
C TYR A 717 -7.78 3.69 8.77
N LEU A 718 -8.39 3.15 7.72
CA LEU A 718 -7.72 2.19 6.83
C LEU A 718 -6.48 2.79 6.17
N LEU A 719 -6.56 4.03 5.66
CA LEU A 719 -5.39 4.69 5.08
C LEU A 719 -4.47 5.23 6.18
N LYS A 720 -5.02 5.88 7.21
CA LYS A 720 -4.20 6.51 8.25
C LYS A 720 -3.37 5.47 9.03
N GLN A 721 -3.85 4.25 9.25
CA GLN A 721 -3.06 3.17 9.87
C GLN A 721 -1.86 2.77 9.03
N TRP A 722 -2.03 2.66 7.70
CA TRP A 722 -0.93 2.40 6.78
C TRP A 722 0.13 3.51 6.85
N LEU A 723 -0.28 4.77 7.01
CA LEU A 723 0.63 5.90 7.15
C LEU A 723 1.32 5.91 8.52
N LEU A 724 0.57 5.71 9.62
CA LEU A 724 1.06 5.68 10.99
C LEU A 724 2.17 4.64 11.16
N THR A 725 1.98 3.45 10.59
CA THR A 725 2.95 2.35 10.69
C THR A 725 4.09 2.44 9.67
N SER A 726 4.38 3.66 9.19
CA SER A 726 5.44 3.90 8.19
C SER A 726 5.33 2.96 6.98
N LYS A 727 4.10 2.72 6.51
CA LYS A 727 3.82 1.89 5.33
C LYS A 727 4.24 0.43 5.50
N SER A 728 4.12 -0.12 6.71
CA SER A 728 4.46 -1.52 7.01
C SER A 728 3.27 -2.47 7.09
N GLU A 729 2.03 -1.96 7.19
CA GLU A 729 0.81 -2.77 7.30
C GLU A 729 0.02 -2.89 5.99
N PRO A 730 0.38 -3.80 5.05
CA PRO A 730 -0.31 -3.92 3.77
C PRO A 730 -1.80 -4.27 3.91
N LYS A 731 -2.21 -4.91 5.01
CA LYS A 731 -3.61 -5.22 5.33
C LYS A 731 -4.48 -3.95 5.33
N ALA A 732 -4.05 -2.90 6.04
CA ALA A 732 -4.78 -1.63 6.13
C ALA A 732 -4.85 -0.93 4.76
N ARG A 733 -3.72 -0.90 4.03
CA ARG A 733 -3.66 -0.38 2.65
C ARG A 733 -4.63 -1.10 1.71
N ASP A 734 -4.65 -2.42 1.73
CA ASP A 734 -5.44 -3.22 0.79
C ASP A 734 -6.95 -3.09 1.07
N LEU A 735 -7.32 -2.98 2.35
CA LEU A 735 -8.69 -2.65 2.76
C LEU A 735 -9.10 -1.25 2.30
N TYR A 736 -8.24 -0.24 2.47
CA TYR A 736 -8.49 1.11 1.96
C TYR A 736 -8.69 1.12 0.45
N LEU A 737 -7.79 0.49 -0.32
CA LEU A 737 -7.88 0.45 -1.78
C LEU A 737 -9.19 -0.21 -2.25
N ARG A 738 -9.59 -1.30 -1.58
CA ARG A 738 -10.87 -1.95 -1.83
C ARG A 738 -12.04 -0.99 -1.59
N ALA A 739 -12.11 -0.39 -0.40
CA ALA A 739 -13.21 0.50 -0.03
C ALA A 739 -13.28 1.75 -0.94
N ALA A 740 -12.14 2.42 -1.18
CA ALA A 740 -12.09 3.61 -2.02
C ALA A 740 -12.49 3.34 -3.47
N THR A 741 -12.08 2.20 -4.04
CA THR A 741 -12.51 1.77 -5.39
C THR A 741 -14.02 1.59 -5.42
N SER A 742 -14.59 0.86 -4.47
CA SER A 742 -16.03 0.60 -4.39
C SER A 742 -16.85 1.88 -4.21
N ILE A 743 -16.38 2.83 -3.39
CA ILE A 743 -17.01 4.15 -3.22
C ILE A 743 -17.05 4.88 -4.57
N ILE A 744 -15.90 4.97 -5.26
CA ILE A 744 -15.78 5.67 -6.55
C ILE A 744 -16.71 5.06 -7.59
N GLU A 745 -16.77 3.73 -7.67
CA GLU A 745 -17.54 3.02 -8.70
C GLU A 745 -19.05 2.99 -8.42
N SER A 746 -19.46 2.97 -7.14
CA SER A 746 -20.85 2.66 -6.78
C SER A 746 -21.61 3.79 -6.07
N LEU A 747 -20.90 4.72 -5.43
CA LEU A 747 -21.51 5.72 -4.53
C LEU A 747 -21.35 7.17 -5.03
N LEU A 748 -20.57 7.40 -6.09
CA LEU A 748 -20.41 8.74 -6.67
C LEU A 748 -21.41 9.01 -7.79
N TYR A 749 -22.08 10.15 -7.73
CA TYR A 749 -23.12 10.56 -8.67
C TYR A 749 -22.93 12.02 -9.12
N ILE A 750 -23.47 12.35 -10.28
CA ILE A 750 -23.55 13.71 -10.81
C ILE A 750 -25.00 14.22 -10.80
N THR A 751 -25.22 15.48 -10.41
CA THR A 751 -26.53 16.14 -10.51
C THR A 751 -26.86 16.53 -11.95
N PRO A 752 -28.14 16.49 -12.36
CA PRO A 752 -28.50 16.63 -13.78
C PRO A 752 -28.32 18.03 -14.38
N ASN A 753 -28.38 19.11 -13.59
CA ASN A 753 -28.43 20.48 -14.12
C ASN A 753 -27.07 21.18 -14.06
N ARG A 754 -26.45 21.23 -12.88
CA ARG A 754 -25.15 21.84 -12.60
C ARG A 754 -23.99 20.86 -12.67
N ASN A 755 -24.25 19.57 -12.89
CA ASN A 755 -23.23 18.53 -12.90
C ASN A 755 -22.33 18.51 -11.65
N LEU A 756 -22.92 18.65 -10.45
CA LEU A 756 -22.17 18.57 -9.19
C LEU A 756 -21.85 17.11 -8.86
N LEU A 757 -20.58 16.81 -8.57
CA LEU A 757 -20.14 15.47 -8.12
C LEU A 757 -20.39 15.32 -6.62
N TYR A 758 -21.19 14.34 -6.21
CA TYR A 758 -21.46 14.05 -4.81
C TYR A 758 -21.38 12.57 -4.51
N VAL A 759 -21.24 12.25 -3.22
CA VAL A 759 -21.32 10.89 -2.71
C VAL A 759 -22.66 10.69 -2.00
N THR A 760 -23.21 9.48 -2.10
CA THR A 760 -24.47 9.09 -1.45
C THR A 760 -24.34 7.73 -0.78
N ASP A 761 -25.20 7.49 0.21
CA ASP A 761 -25.38 6.16 0.76
C ASP A 761 -26.25 5.29 -0.14
N THR A 762 -26.17 3.97 0.06
CA THR A 762 -27.09 3.00 -0.56
C THR A 762 -27.69 2.06 0.48
N THR A 763 -28.92 1.61 0.24
CA THR A 763 -29.56 0.54 1.00
C THR A 763 -30.12 -0.48 0.04
N GLY A 764 -29.64 -1.73 0.12
CA GLY A 764 -30.02 -2.77 -0.84
C GLY A 764 -29.72 -2.39 -2.29
N GLY A 765 -28.64 -1.62 -2.52
CA GLY A 765 -28.24 -1.12 -3.85
C GLY A 765 -28.97 0.14 -4.33
N SER A 766 -29.97 0.63 -3.59
CA SER A 766 -30.69 1.87 -3.96
C SER A 766 -30.03 3.09 -3.32
N PRO A 767 -29.61 4.12 -4.10
CA PRO A 767 -29.01 5.34 -3.56
C PRO A 767 -30.03 6.21 -2.80
N SER A 768 -29.62 6.79 -1.68
CA SER A 768 -30.45 7.71 -0.88
C SER A 768 -30.49 9.14 -1.45
N HIS A 769 -29.46 9.50 -2.21
CA HIS A 769 -29.13 10.86 -2.65
C HIS A 769 -29.03 11.87 -1.51
N THR A 770 -28.69 11.38 -0.31
CA THR A 770 -28.35 12.22 0.84
C THR A 770 -26.86 12.46 0.82
N PHE A 771 -26.47 13.73 0.89
CA PHE A 771 -25.07 14.15 1.01
C PHE A 771 -24.92 14.90 2.33
N GLU A 772 -24.11 14.34 3.21
CA GLU A 772 -23.92 14.83 4.58
C GLU A 772 -22.69 15.72 4.64
N HIS A 773 -22.70 16.70 5.55
CA HIS A 773 -21.49 17.47 5.87
C HIS A 773 -20.38 16.53 6.37
N LEU A 774 -20.73 15.52 7.18
CA LEU A 774 -19.81 14.45 7.60
C LEU A 774 -19.08 13.81 6.42
N SER A 775 -19.73 13.59 5.28
CA SER A 775 -19.13 13.00 4.08
C SER A 775 -18.06 13.89 3.42
N CYS A 776 -17.94 15.16 3.83
CA CYS A 776 -16.95 16.10 3.30
C CYS A 776 -15.53 15.87 3.78
N PHE A 777 -15.23 14.87 4.63
CA PHE A 777 -13.86 14.39 4.91
C PHE A 777 -13.28 13.56 3.74
N LEU A 778 -14.15 12.87 2.99
CA LEU A 778 -13.78 11.93 1.93
C LEU A 778 -12.90 12.54 0.82
N PRO A 779 -13.13 13.78 0.34
CA PRO A 779 -12.24 14.42 -0.62
C PRO A 779 -10.79 14.49 -0.13
N GLY A 780 -10.57 14.90 1.12
CA GLY A 780 -9.26 14.94 1.77
C GLY A 780 -8.64 13.55 1.84
N LEU A 781 -9.42 12.53 2.24
CA LEU A 781 -8.97 11.15 2.28
C LEU A 781 -8.51 10.63 0.90
N LEU A 782 -9.32 10.87 -0.15
CA LEU A 782 -8.99 10.45 -1.53
C LEU A 782 -7.76 11.18 -2.06
N ALA A 783 -7.63 12.49 -1.79
CA ALA A 783 -6.46 13.29 -2.15
C ALA A 783 -5.19 12.78 -1.44
N LEU A 784 -5.29 12.49 -0.14
CA LEU A 784 -4.20 11.93 0.64
C LEU A 784 -3.79 10.56 0.10
N GLY A 785 -4.75 9.70 -0.23
CA GLY A 785 -4.49 8.40 -0.85
C GLY A 785 -3.79 8.52 -2.20
N ALA A 786 -4.29 9.39 -3.10
CA ALA A 786 -3.68 9.65 -4.40
C ALA A 786 -2.24 10.21 -4.29
N HIS A 787 -1.98 11.00 -3.25
CA HIS A 787 -0.67 11.59 -2.99
C HIS A 787 0.33 10.60 -2.38
N THR A 788 -0.11 9.78 -1.42
CA THR A 788 0.77 8.97 -0.57
C THR A 788 0.97 7.53 -1.05
N LEU A 789 0.03 6.99 -1.83
CA LEU A 789 0.08 5.62 -2.35
C LEU A 789 0.78 5.55 -3.72
N GLY A 790 1.44 4.41 -3.95
CA GLY A 790 2.06 4.06 -5.23
C GLY A 790 1.03 3.62 -6.29
N LEU A 791 -0.06 4.37 -6.45
CA LEU A 791 -1.15 4.04 -7.39
C LEU A 791 -0.65 4.10 -8.84
N PRO A 792 -1.15 3.20 -9.73
CA PRO A 792 -1.04 3.35 -11.17
C PRO A 792 -1.51 4.75 -11.63
N PRO A 793 -0.93 5.31 -12.71
CA PRO A 793 -1.24 6.68 -13.14
C PRO A 793 -2.73 6.96 -13.32
N HIS A 794 -3.46 6.04 -13.97
CA HIS A 794 -4.89 6.21 -14.19
C HIS A 794 -5.71 6.17 -12.89
N GLU A 795 -5.45 5.22 -11.99
CA GLU A 795 -6.13 5.15 -10.69
C GLU A 795 -5.83 6.41 -9.86
N ARG A 796 -4.59 6.90 -9.89
CA ARG A 796 -4.22 8.17 -9.27
C ARG A 796 -5.00 9.36 -9.83
N GLU A 797 -5.16 9.42 -11.16
CA GLU A 797 -5.97 10.46 -11.82
C GLU A 797 -7.44 10.39 -11.35
N VAL A 798 -8.04 9.21 -11.33
CA VAL A 798 -9.45 9.02 -10.93
C VAL A 798 -9.66 9.42 -9.48
N HIS A 799 -8.79 9.00 -8.56
CA HIS A 799 -8.86 9.42 -7.15
C HIS A 799 -8.69 10.94 -7.00
N ALA A 800 -7.75 11.54 -7.72
CA ALA A 800 -7.52 12.99 -7.68
C ALA A 800 -8.72 13.76 -8.26
N TRP A 801 -9.37 13.25 -9.31
CA TRP A 801 -10.56 13.86 -9.87
C TRP A 801 -11.77 13.74 -8.95
N ALA A 802 -11.99 12.57 -8.37
CA ALA A 802 -13.03 12.36 -7.38
C ALA A 802 -12.84 13.30 -6.18
N ALA A 803 -11.62 13.39 -5.64
CA ALA A 803 -11.28 14.30 -4.57
C ALA A 803 -11.58 15.76 -4.95
N ARG A 804 -11.13 16.22 -6.13
CA ARG A 804 -11.37 17.59 -6.59
C ARG A 804 -12.85 17.91 -6.77
N GLY A 805 -13.61 17.04 -7.43
CA GLY A 805 -15.03 17.27 -7.69
C GLY A 805 -15.86 17.25 -6.40
N LEU A 806 -15.61 16.30 -5.51
CA LEU A 806 -16.30 16.22 -4.21
C LEU A 806 -15.96 17.41 -3.31
N ALA A 807 -14.69 17.81 -3.21
CA ALA A 807 -14.28 19.00 -2.45
C ALA A 807 -14.94 20.26 -3.02
N TYR A 808 -15.07 20.36 -4.34
CA TYR A 808 -15.78 21.47 -4.96
C TYR A 808 -17.26 21.48 -4.60
N THR A 809 -17.94 20.34 -4.62
CA THR A 809 -19.35 20.25 -4.20
C THR A 809 -19.53 20.57 -2.72
N CYS A 810 -18.61 20.14 -1.84
CA CYS A 810 -18.58 20.58 -0.44
C CYS A 810 -18.44 22.10 -0.31
N TRP A 811 -17.64 22.75 -1.16
CA TRP A 811 -17.58 24.21 -1.21
C TRP A 811 -18.90 24.83 -1.71
N ILE A 812 -19.52 24.26 -2.73
CA ILE A 812 -20.80 24.75 -3.27
C ILE A 812 -21.90 24.74 -2.20
N THR A 813 -21.94 23.75 -1.32
CA THR A 813 -22.96 23.71 -0.25
C THR A 813 -22.80 24.81 0.79
N TYR A 814 -21.63 25.45 0.90
CA TYR A 814 -21.38 26.66 1.68
C TYR A 814 -21.63 27.93 0.86
N ALA A 815 -21.04 27.98 -0.34
CA ALA A 815 -21.05 29.12 -1.25
C ALA A 815 -22.45 29.55 -1.70
N ASP A 816 -23.37 28.60 -1.85
CA ASP A 816 -24.75 28.89 -2.23
C ASP A 816 -25.59 29.48 -1.08
N GLN A 817 -25.10 29.47 0.16
CA GLN A 817 -25.87 29.80 1.37
C GLN A 817 -25.76 31.28 1.76
N ALA A 818 -26.84 31.84 2.32
CA ALA A 818 -26.86 33.23 2.77
C ALA A 818 -25.86 33.47 3.92
N SER A 819 -25.76 32.53 4.84
CA SER A 819 -24.77 32.58 5.94
C SER A 819 -23.34 32.30 5.47
N GLY A 820 -23.14 31.79 4.25
CA GLY A 820 -21.84 31.28 3.79
C GLY A 820 -21.35 30.01 4.52
N LEU A 821 -22.21 29.34 5.30
CA LEU A 821 -21.94 28.09 6.02
C LEU A 821 -22.75 26.94 5.44
N GLY A 822 -22.19 25.73 5.42
CA GLY A 822 -22.84 24.55 4.85
C GLY A 822 -23.87 23.91 5.80
N PRO A 823 -25.00 23.39 5.28
CA PRO A 823 -25.97 22.64 6.09
C PRO A 823 -25.42 21.25 6.48
N ASP A 824 -25.91 20.69 7.59
CA ASP A 824 -25.54 19.35 8.10
C ASP A 824 -25.90 18.22 7.13
N GLU A 825 -27.05 18.30 6.45
CA GLU A 825 -27.44 17.34 5.42
C GLU A 825 -28.21 18.02 4.27
N VAL A 826 -27.87 17.65 3.04
CA VAL A 826 -28.64 17.99 1.84
C VAL A 826 -29.17 16.75 1.16
N ARG A 827 -30.30 16.91 0.46
CA ARG A 827 -30.78 15.95 -0.51
C ARG A 827 -30.46 16.46 -1.91
N MET A 828 -29.62 15.73 -2.62
CA MET A 828 -29.21 16.05 -3.98
C MET A 828 -30.33 15.71 -4.95
N GLU A 829 -30.51 16.53 -5.98
CA GLU A 829 -31.43 16.22 -7.07
C GLU A 829 -30.95 15.00 -7.84
N ALA A 830 -31.85 14.04 -8.00
CA ALA A 830 -31.59 12.80 -8.72
C ALA A 830 -32.69 12.59 -9.76
N ILE A 831 -32.30 12.32 -11.00
CA ILE A 831 -33.23 11.91 -12.06
C ILE A 831 -32.96 10.45 -12.38
N ARG A 832 -34.03 9.65 -12.49
CA ARG A 832 -33.94 8.24 -12.87
C ARG A 832 -33.28 8.12 -14.24
N LYS A 833 -32.36 7.16 -14.40
CA LYS A 833 -31.72 6.82 -15.67
C LYS A 833 -32.81 6.53 -16.74
N SER A 834 -32.92 7.38 -17.75
CA SER A 834 -33.75 7.18 -18.95
C SER A 834 -32.97 7.60 -20.19
N GLU A 835 -33.37 7.12 -21.37
CA GLU A 835 -32.79 7.53 -22.66
C GLU A 835 -32.92 9.06 -22.91
N GLU A 836 -33.82 9.73 -22.21
CA GLU A 836 -34.15 11.15 -22.37
C GLU A 836 -33.33 12.10 -21.49
N ASN A 837 -32.57 11.61 -20.50
CA ASN A 837 -31.79 12.48 -19.61
C ASN A 837 -30.34 11.98 -19.39
N PRO A 838 -29.41 12.32 -20.30
CA PRO A 838 -28.06 11.78 -20.29
C PRO A 838 -27.12 12.40 -19.24
N HIS A 839 -27.57 13.41 -18.47
CA HIS A 839 -26.73 14.32 -17.69
C HIS A 839 -26.59 13.97 -16.20
N GLY A 840 -27.53 13.23 -15.60
CA GLY A 840 -27.44 12.75 -14.21
C GLY A 840 -27.07 11.25 -14.10
N GLY A 841 -26.59 10.79 -12.94
CA GLY A 841 -26.37 9.36 -12.67
C GLY A 841 -25.01 9.03 -12.07
N LEU A 842 -24.63 7.75 -12.10
CA LEU A 842 -23.35 7.24 -11.57
C LEU A 842 -22.17 7.93 -12.27
N TRP A 843 -21.26 8.51 -11.48
CA TRP A 843 -20.13 9.28 -11.99
C TRP A 843 -19.24 8.48 -12.94
N VAL A 844 -19.01 7.19 -12.64
CA VAL A 844 -18.15 6.32 -13.47
C VAL A 844 -18.71 6.16 -14.89
N ASP A 845 -20.03 6.06 -15.07
CA ASP A 845 -20.68 5.99 -16.39
C ASP A 845 -20.44 7.27 -17.22
N HIS A 846 -20.35 8.43 -16.55
CA HIS A 846 -20.07 9.72 -17.20
C HIS A 846 -18.58 9.88 -17.49
N LEU A 847 -17.73 9.48 -16.55
CA LEU A 847 -16.28 9.53 -16.68
C LEU A 847 -15.80 8.64 -17.83
N ASP A 848 -16.30 7.41 -17.91
CA ASP A 848 -15.94 6.45 -18.97
C ASP A 848 -16.37 6.97 -20.35
N ARG A 849 -17.60 7.49 -20.47
CA ARG A 849 -18.07 8.13 -21.72
C ARG A 849 -17.19 9.29 -22.13
N TRP A 850 -16.79 10.13 -21.18
CA TRP A 850 -15.90 11.27 -21.45
C TRP A 850 -14.49 10.85 -21.87
N ILE A 851 -13.92 9.82 -21.23
CA ILE A 851 -12.63 9.24 -21.61
C ILE A 851 -12.70 8.65 -23.02
N LEU A 852 -13.74 7.86 -23.32
CA LEU A 852 -13.96 7.24 -24.63
C LEU A 852 -14.18 8.28 -25.73
N ALA A 853 -14.80 9.43 -25.41
CA ALA A 853 -14.94 10.55 -26.32
C ALA A 853 -13.63 11.34 -26.55
N GLY A 854 -12.50 10.89 -26.00
CA GLY A 854 -11.20 11.53 -26.17
C GLY A 854 -10.94 12.70 -25.22
N ARG A 855 -11.56 12.70 -24.03
CA ARG A 855 -11.39 13.73 -22.98
C ARG A 855 -11.73 15.15 -23.46
N GLN A 856 -12.82 15.29 -24.23
CA GLN A 856 -13.25 16.57 -24.79
C GLN A 856 -13.38 17.66 -23.72
N GLY A 857 -12.86 18.86 -24.00
CA GLY A 857 -12.85 19.98 -23.06
C GLY A 857 -11.82 19.89 -21.92
N GLY A 858 -11.07 18.78 -21.81
CA GLY A 858 -9.94 18.63 -20.89
C GLY A 858 -10.28 18.52 -19.39
N VAL A 859 -11.53 18.77 -19.00
CA VAL A 859 -12.01 18.68 -17.61
C VAL A 859 -13.02 17.53 -17.50
N PRO A 860 -12.84 16.58 -16.57
CA PRO A 860 -13.80 15.51 -16.34
C PRO A 860 -15.19 16.03 -15.91
N PRO A 861 -16.27 15.29 -16.24
CA PRO A 861 -17.60 15.57 -15.69
C PRO A 861 -17.58 15.62 -14.16
N GLY A 862 -18.31 16.56 -13.56
CA GLY A 862 -18.31 16.73 -12.10
C GLY A 862 -17.28 17.72 -11.54
N LEU A 863 -16.33 18.17 -12.36
CA LEU A 863 -15.21 19.03 -11.94
C LEU A 863 -15.29 20.46 -12.49
N VAL A 864 -16.31 20.75 -13.30
CA VAL A 864 -16.51 22.10 -13.86
C VAL A 864 -17.09 22.99 -12.77
N GLU A 865 -16.45 24.12 -12.53
CA GLU A 865 -16.95 25.11 -11.57
C GLU A 865 -18.22 25.78 -12.13
N VAL A 866 -19.28 25.77 -11.33
CA VAL A 866 -20.58 26.35 -11.65
C VAL A 866 -20.86 27.63 -10.85
N PRO A 867 -21.66 28.57 -11.41
CA PRO A 867 -22.11 29.74 -10.67
C PRO A 867 -22.89 29.37 -9.41
N MET A 868 -22.79 30.19 -8.37
CA MET A 868 -23.62 30.10 -7.17
C MET A 868 -25.10 30.28 -7.52
N GLN A 869 -25.99 29.57 -6.82
CA GLN A 869 -27.44 29.64 -7.06
C GLN A 869 -28.21 29.98 -5.79
N PRO A 870 -29.22 30.89 -5.87
CA PRO A 870 -30.09 31.18 -4.74
C PRO A 870 -30.97 29.97 -4.43
N ARG A 871 -31.55 29.96 -3.22
CA ARG A 871 -32.53 28.94 -2.82
C ARG A 871 -33.63 28.80 -3.87
N GLY A 872 -33.99 27.55 -4.19
CA GLY A 872 -34.97 27.21 -5.23
C GLY A 872 -34.39 26.98 -6.63
N HIS A 873 -33.13 27.36 -6.87
CA HIS A 873 -32.42 27.13 -8.15
C HIS A 873 -31.16 26.24 -7.98
N ARG A 874 -30.98 25.65 -6.80
CA ARG A 874 -29.87 24.76 -6.46
C ARG A 874 -30.25 23.33 -6.85
N ASP A 875 -29.27 22.53 -7.29
CA ASP A 875 -29.40 21.08 -7.54
C ASP A 875 -29.53 20.23 -6.25
N TYR A 876 -29.93 20.84 -5.15
CA TYR A 876 -30.13 20.18 -3.87
C TYR A 876 -31.06 20.99 -2.97
N SER A 877 -31.65 20.31 -1.99
CA SER A 877 -32.46 20.91 -0.92
C SER A 877 -31.88 20.59 0.45
N SER A 878 -31.81 21.56 1.36
CA SER A 878 -31.41 21.35 2.75
C SER A 878 -32.39 20.39 3.44
N ARG A 879 -31.87 19.26 3.95
CA ARG A 879 -32.65 18.31 4.76
C ARG A 879 -32.51 18.64 6.24
N LYS A 880 -31.28 18.95 6.67
CA LYS A 880 -30.96 19.48 7.99
C LYS A 880 -30.15 20.76 7.80
N ALA A 881 -30.82 21.91 7.96
CA ALA A 881 -30.24 23.21 7.66
C ALA A 881 -29.29 23.74 8.74
N GLY A 882 -29.15 23.07 9.89
CA GLY A 882 -28.27 23.53 10.96
C GLY A 882 -26.79 23.41 10.58
N TYR A 883 -25.95 24.22 11.21
CA TYR A 883 -24.49 24.11 11.13
C TYR A 883 -23.92 24.02 12.55
N TYR A 884 -23.21 22.93 12.83
CA TYR A 884 -22.72 22.59 14.16
C TYR A 884 -21.23 22.83 14.29
N LEU A 885 -20.68 23.85 13.61
CA LEU A 885 -19.25 24.18 13.65
C LEU A 885 -18.34 23.01 13.24
N ARG A 886 -18.81 22.14 12.34
CA ARG A 886 -18.08 20.91 11.99
C ARG A 886 -16.93 21.17 11.01
N PRO A 887 -15.82 20.41 11.08
CA PRO A 887 -14.57 20.71 10.38
C PRO A 887 -14.41 20.05 9.01
N GLU A 888 -15.21 19.03 8.65
CA GLU A 888 -14.88 18.03 7.62
C GLU A 888 -14.62 18.67 6.24
N ALA A 889 -15.39 19.71 5.87
CA ALA A 889 -15.15 20.46 4.64
C ALA A 889 -13.83 21.25 4.67
N VAL A 890 -13.52 21.92 5.78
CA VAL A 890 -12.29 22.70 5.96
C VAL A 890 -11.07 21.77 6.03
N GLU A 891 -11.20 20.60 6.67
CA GLU A 891 -10.20 19.53 6.67
C GLU A 891 -9.85 19.14 5.23
N SER A 892 -10.86 18.83 4.42
CA SER A 892 -10.65 18.51 3.00
C SER A 892 -10.00 19.65 2.23
N PHE A 893 -10.39 20.91 2.46
CA PHE A 893 -9.76 22.05 1.81
C PHE A 893 -8.28 22.18 2.19
N TYR A 894 -7.95 21.97 3.46
CA TYR A 894 -6.57 21.95 3.93
C TYR A 894 -5.77 20.84 3.23
N ILE A 895 -6.27 19.60 3.22
CA ILE A 895 -5.58 18.48 2.58
C ILE A 895 -5.45 18.68 1.06
N MET A 896 -6.49 19.20 0.40
CA MET A 896 -6.44 19.54 -1.02
C MET A 896 -5.36 20.58 -1.31
N TRP A 897 -5.24 21.65 -0.51
CA TRP A 897 -4.15 22.62 -0.64
C TRP A 897 -2.78 21.98 -0.40
N ARG A 898 -2.64 21.14 0.63
CA ARG A 898 -1.35 20.47 0.94
C ARG A 898 -0.91 19.52 -0.16
N THR A 899 -1.84 18.76 -0.74
CA THR A 899 -1.53 17.73 -1.75
C THR A 899 -1.41 18.28 -3.16
N THR A 900 -2.14 19.34 -3.51
CA THR A 900 -2.15 19.93 -4.86
C THR A 900 -1.30 21.21 -4.99
N GLY A 901 -1.14 21.97 -3.90
CA GLY A 901 -0.56 23.32 -3.93
C GLY A 901 -1.48 24.41 -4.50
N ASP A 902 -2.73 24.10 -4.82
CA ASP A 902 -3.69 25.08 -5.33
C ASP A 902 -4.25 25.95 -4.18
N GLU A 903 -3.93 27.25 -4.22
CA GLU A 903 -4.33 28.22 -3.19
C GLU A 903 -5.85 28.44 -3.13
N VAL A 904 -6.62 28.06 -4.17
CA VAL A 904 -8.08 28.20 -4.15
C VAL A 904 -8.71 27.50 -2.96
N TRP A 905 -8.19 26.33 -2.57
CA TRP A 905 -8.69 25.58 -1.41
C TRP A 905 -8.42 26.32 -0.10
N ARG A 906 -7.27 26.98 0.01
CA ARG A 906 -6.93 27.78 1.17
C ARG A 906 -7.82 29.03 1.28
N GLU A 907 -8.13 29.67 0.15
CA GLU A 907 -9.09 30.78 0.11
C GLU A 907 -10.51 30.34 0.48
N ARG A 908 -10.94 29.15 0.04
CA ARG A 908 -12.24 28.56 0.45
C ARG A 908 -12.30 28.32 1.95
N GLY A 909 -11.26 27.72 2.55
CA GLY A 909 -11.15 27.57 4.00
C GLY A 909 -11.20 28.92 4.75
N TRP A 910 -10.52 29.95 4.22
CA TRP A 910 -10.61 31.29 4.79
C TRP A 910 -12.02 31.89 4.70
N ALA A 911 -12.74 31.68 3.60
CA ALA A 911 -14.12 32.15 3.47
C ALA A 911 -15.07 31.47 4.48
N VAL A 912 -14.87 30.18 4.75
CA VAL A 912 -15.58 29.46 5.81
C VAL A 912 -15.28 30.09 7.18
N PHE A 913 -14.02 30.30 7.52
CA PHE A 913 -13.63 30.96 8.78
C PHE A 913 -14.28 32.34 8.94
N GLN A 914 -14.29 33.16 7.89
CA GLN A 914 -14.96 34.47 7.93
C GLN A 914 -16.47 34.37 8.14
N ALA A 915 -17.11 33.32 7.62
CA ALA A 915 -18.52 33.05 7.84
C ALA A 915 -18.77 32.59 9.29
N ILE A 916 -17.90 31.77 9.88
CA ILE A 916 -17.95 31.40 11.30
C ILE A 916 -17.82 32.66 12.19
N GLU A 917 -16.82 33.51 11.94
CA GLU A 917 -16.64 34.76 12.69
C GLU A 917 -17.86 35.67 12.64
N ARG A 918 -18.52 35.75 11.48
CA ARG A 918 -19.68 36.63 11.27
C ARG A 918 -20.95 36.07 11.88
N GLU A 919 -21.18 34.77 11.71
CA GLU A 919 -22.48 34.17 11.98
C GLU A 919 -22.53 33.42 13.31
N ALA A 920 -21.42 32.85 13.80
CA ALA A 920 -21.42 31.97 14.96
C ALA A 920 -20.82 32.59 16.23
N LYS A 921 -20.04 33.67 16.12
CA LYS A 921 -19.33 34.28 17.24
C LYS A 921 -20.29 34.91 18.26
N THR A 922 -20.07 34.66 19.53
CA THR A 922 -20.76 35.27 20.68
C THR A 922 -19.77 36.01 21.58
N ASP A 923 -20.25 36.69 22.62
CA ASP A 923 -19.39 37.41 23.58
C ASP A 923 -18.43 36.47 24.34
N SER A 924 -18.79 35.19 24.48
CA SER A 924 -18.02 34.20 25.24
C SER A 924 -17.49 33.02 24.42
N GLY A 925 -17.86 32.88 23.15
CA GLY A 925 -17.34 31.79 22.32
C GLY A 925 -17.99 31.73 20.95
N TYR A 926 -18.37 30.51 20.52
CA TYR A 926 -19.04 30.26 19.25
C TYR A 926 -20.23 29.34 19.44
N ALA A 927 -21.31 29.62 18.74
CA ALA A 927 -22.59 28.93 18.85
C ALA A 927 -22.94 28.19 17.56
N SER A 928 -23.59 27.04 17.68
CA SER A 928 -24.18 26.34 16.53
C SER A 928 -25.34 27.14 15.94
N LEU A 929 -25.59 26.97 14.63
CA LEU A 929 -26.69 27.63 13.92
C LEU A 929 -27.91 26.70 13.82
N LEU A 930 -29.11 27.28 13.93
CA LEU A 930 -30.38 26.62 13.63
C LEU A 930 -30.56 26.39 12.13
N SER A 931 -30.15 27.36 11.31
CA SER A 931 -30.31 27.36 9.87
C SER A 931 -29.20 28.16 9.21
N VAL A 932 -28.67 27.66 8.09
CA VAL A 932 -27.70 28.36 7.23
C VAL A 932 -28.36 29.16 6.09
N ASP A 933 -29.67 29.01 5.89
CA ASP A 933 -30.40 29.67 4.79
C ASP A 933 -30.66 31.17 5.05
N GLU A 934 -30.26 31.72 6.20
CA GLU A 934 -30.47 33.11 6.61
C GLU A 934 -29.17 33.75 7.14
N SER A 935 -29.06 35.07 7.03
CA SER A 935 -27.97 35.89 7.59
C SER A 935 -28.57 37.23 8.06
N PRO A 936 -28.40 37.65 9.33
CA PRO A 936 -27.69 36.92 10.39
C PRO A 936 -28.41 35.62 10.76
N ALA A 937 -27.65 34.57 11.05
CA ALA A 937 -28.20 33.26 11.37
C ALA A 937 -28.76 33.18 12.80
N SER A 938 -29.86 32.43 12.98
CA SER A 938 -30.37 32.12 14.32
C SER A 938 -29.48 31.12 15.05
N LEU A 939 -29.09 31.44 16.29
CA LEU A 939 -28.15 30.66 17.10
C LEU A 939 -28.83 29.68 18.04
N LYS A 940 -28.12 28.61 18.39
CA LYS A 940 -28.45 27.67 19.47
C LYS A 940 -27.55 27.93 20.67
N ASN A 941 -28.08 27.80 21.88
CA ASN A 941 -27.27 27.89 23.10
C ASN A 941 -26.49 26.58 23.35
N GLU A 942 -25.62 26.24 22.41
CA GLU A 942 -24.73 25.08 22.49
C GLU A 942 -23.49 25.33 21.64
N MET A 943 -22.33 24.99 22.22
CA MET A 943 -21.14 24.59 21.48
C MET A 943 -21.46 23.29 20.68
N PRO A 944 -20.61 22.84 19.75
CA PRO A 944 -20.99 21.86 18.73
C PRO A 944 -21.74 20.64 19.29
N ARG A 945 -23.04 20.50 18.97
CA ARG A 945 -23.85 19.38 19.45
C ARG A 945 -24.58 18.72 18.29
N ALA A 946 -24.01 17.62 17.80
CA ALA A 946 -24.71 16.73 16.90
C ALA A 946 -24.64 15.30 17.45
N ARG A 947 -25.79 14.77 17.92
CA ARG A 947 -25.96 13.37 18.35
C ARG A 947 -24.94 12.84 19.38
N GLY A 948 -24.38 13.68 20.25
CA GLY A 948 -23.49 13.23 21.33
C GLY A 948 -21.98 13.40 21.07
N VAL A 949 -21.63 14.15 20.03
CA VAL A 949 -20.26 14.47 19.56
C VAL A 949 -19.99 15.94 19.97
N PHE A 950 -18.93 16.21 20.76
CA PHE A 950 -18.75 17.42 21.60
C PHE A 950 -17.31 17.97 21.52
N SER A 951 -17.07 19.28 21.69
CA SER A 951 -15.77 20.00 21.71
C SER A 951 -14.86 20.11 20.47
N PHE A 952 -15.12 19.41 19.36
CA PHE A 952 -14.25 19.43 18.17
C PHE A 952 -13.94 20.81 17.57
N PHE A 953 -14.71 21.85 17.90
CA PHE A 953 -14.37 23.22 17.47
C PHE A 953 -12.97 23.64 17.90
N MET A 954 -12.51 23.23 19.08
CA MET A 954 -11.16 23.57 19.55
C MET A 954 -10.07 22.65 18.98
N ALA A 955 -10.42 21.41 18.61
CA ALA A 955 -9.46 20.43 18.10
C ALA A 955 -9.27 20.50 16.57
N GLU A 956 -10.33 20.84 15.82
CA GLU A 956 -10.39 20.56 14.39
C GLU A 956 -10.73 21.77 13.51
N THR A 957 -11.57 22.69 13.98
CA THR A 957 -12.10 23.82 13.18
C THR A 957 -11.20 25.04 13.26
#